data_AF-A0A9C8LXH6-F1
#
_entry.id   AF-A0A9C8LXH6-F1
#
_cell.length_a   1.000
_cell.length_b   1.000
_cell.length_c   1.000
_cell.angle_alpha   90.00
_cell.angle_beta   90.00
_cell.angle_gamma   90.00
#
_symmetry.space_group_name_H-M   'P 1'
#
loop_
_entity.id
_entity.type
_entity.pdbx_description
1 polymer ?
#
loop_
_entity_poly.entity_id
_entity_poly.type
_entity_poly.pdbx_seq_one_letter_code
_entity_poly.pdbx_strand_id
1 'polypeptide(L)'
;FWNEEESFRLYVSGINNLDEGRLELAIQDFNDALELKSNSASYYIARAIAYGKTGKFHLGIDDLHKAVSIDHKVNEAYWLLAEYYIKSDKIEDGQQYFTGLLENIHSNPYIYLNRGQLFYYTGDLDKALSDFEKSTELDPGFKYGYTARGAIYIANEDWDQAETVLLKAVELDKEYPEPYLYLSLVYAKKGDETRSNRYREKAIRLKPALELVDLSESMILRGKKVSVKFMTTTLDLVYIRLLTMEQRDLLSLPQKHFVPNLGVGSTTIQNDSWFNIKFEPEIDYKNFGMQLSFRYLFNNDGEIKKEELSHHKIIQRLRLGREYGPVMAYIGNIEDLSIGYGFIVRNYMNRLSEDEQRIGGRFILQTKRGTIGFEGLVNDLEDPNFFAGRFYFGKFGKYRSSFLQRFELGFSFATDIDPDMNSETTDSLTVTGGDILMYLGSRNKFSFALFGEGAQIQDYGSGFISGLLMIIGSPDRNESKFQVFGGMINKGENFEPAVFDTFYESQKYWLAENSTSNTTALLINASPKQQTGQFYLASFNIKRFFQTNVEFQSFPDKKSGGTFSFKMMTLDNAPFELYAIYIQNKIDSLGEVSWNENFDTYTQAYLAIPFLRFFKFFIEYKKTYNWDETLKDYVKEERTEPNVVFSYRF
;
A
#
# COMPACT_ATOMS: atom_id res chain seq x y z
N PHE A 1 -6.27 27.63 25.73
CA PHE A 1 -7.08 26.46 26.15
C PHE A 1 -8.24 26.23 25.19
N TRP A 2 -9.53 26.40 25.55
CA TRP A 2 -10.68 25.96 24.71
C TRP A 2 -10.57 26.33 23.22
N ASN A 3 -10.41 27.61 22.87
CA ASN A 3 -10.27 28.05 21.47
C ASN A 3 -9.00 27.50 20.78
N GLU A 4 -7.95 27.18 21.53
CA GLU A 4 -6.71 26.63 20.95
C GLU A 4 -6.82 25.13 20.66
N GLU A 5 -7.40 24.38 21.60
CA GLU A 5 -7.72 22.95 21.42
C GLU A 5 -8.70 22.78 20.25
N GLU A 6 -9.69 23.67 20.15
CA GLU A 6 -10.62 23.74 19.02
C GLU A 6 -9.91 24.13 17.71
N SER A 7 -9.06 25.18 17.69
CA SER A 7 -8.29 25.57 16.50
C SER A 7 -7.38 24.44 16.01
N PHE A 8 -6.82 23.64 16.92
CA PHE A 8 -6.00 22.48 16.59
C PHE A 8 -6.83 21.30 16.09
N ARG A 9 -8.03 21.09 16.65
CA ARG A 9 -9.00 20.09 16.16
C ARG A 9 -9.44 20.40 14.73
N LEU A 10 -9.82 21.64 14.46
CA LEU A 10 -10.19 22.12 13.13
C LEU A 10 -9.00 22.02 12.16
N TYR A 11 -7.79 22.43 12.57
CA TYR A 11 -6.59 22.23 11.76
C TYR A 11 -6.34 20.73 11.42
N VAL A 12 -6.52 19.81 12.36
CA VAL A 12 -6.38 18.36 12.08
C VAL A 12 -7.51 17.85 11.17
N SER A 13 -8.75 18.32 11.35
CA SER A 13 -9.85 18.04 10.43
C SER A 13 -9.54 18.53 9.01
N GLY A 14 -8.96 19.73 8.88
CA GLY A 14 -8.53 20.30 7.61
C GLY A 14 -7.42 19.51 6.95
N ILE A 15 -6.43 19.01 7.71
CA ILE A 15 -5.41 18.09 7.21
C ILE A 15 -6.04 16.78 6.70
N ASN A 16 -6.99 16.20 7.44
CA ASN A 16 -7.66 14.99 7.01
C ASN A 16 -8.49 15.23 5.73
N ASN A 17 -9.31 16.27 5.69
CA ASN A 17 -10.04 16.68 4.48
C ASN A 17 -9.11 17.00 3.28
N LEU A 18 -7.92 17.55 3.52
CA LEU A 18 -6.88 17.82 2.52
C LEU A 18 -6.28 16.52 1.97
N ASP A 19 -6.04 15.56 2.85
CA ASP A 19 -5.46 14.25 2.54
C ASP A 19 -6.47 13.22 2.01
N GLU A 20 -7.76 13.45 2.23
CA GLU A 20 -8.91 12.73 1.65
C GLU A 20 -9.52 13.46 0.44
N GLY A 21 -8.92 14.57 0.00
CA GLY A 21 -9.23 15.21 -1.29
C GLY A 21 -10.48 16.09 -1.29
N ARG A 22 -11.13 16.26 -0.13
CA ARG A 22 -12.26 17.17 0.08
C ARG A 22 -11.76 18.61 0.27
N LEU A 23 -11.08 19.11 -0.77
CA LEU A 23 -10.25 20.33 -0.70
C LEU A 23 -11.00 21.58 -0.22
N GLU A 24 -12.27 21.77 -0.57
CA GLU A 24 -13.05 22.93 -0.11
C GLU A 24 -13.45 22.81 1.37
N LEU A 25 -13.70 21.59 1.87
CA LEU A 25 -13.88 21.37 3.32
C LEU A 25 -12.56 21.55 4.08
N ALA A 26 -11.43 21.17 3.47
CA ALA A 26 -10.11 21.45 4.04
C ALA A 26 -9.86 22.96 4.17
N ILE A 27 -10.13 23.72 3.11
CA ILE A 27 -10.06 25.18 3.12
C ILE A 27 -10.97 25.77 4.19
N GLN A 28 -12.20 25.27 4.33
CA GLN A 28 -13.12 25.70 5.40
C GLN A 28 -12.56 25.40 6.79
N ASP A 29 -12.19 24.15 7.09
CA ASP A 29 -11.62 23.77 8.39
C ASP A 29 -10.36 24.60 8.75
N PHE A 30 -9.52 24.94 7.76
CA PHE A 30 -8.39 25.85 7.97
C PHE A 30 -8.79 27.31 8.15
N ASN A 31 -9.89 27.78 7.53
CA ASN A 31 -10.44 29.10 7.81
C ASN A 31 -10.91 29.17 9.28
N ASP A 32 -11.74 28.22 9.69
CA ASP A 32 -12.33 28.16 11.04
C ASP A 32 -11.21 28.01 12.10
N ALA A 33 -10.17 27.22 11.81
CA ALA A 33 -8.96 27.13 12.66
C ALA A 33 -8.19 28.46 12.76
N LEU A 34 -8.08 29.23 11.66
CA LEU A 34 -7.40 30.52 11.62
C LEU A 34 -8.24 31.67 12.20
N GLU A 35 -9.56 31.59 12.21
CA GLU A 35 -10.42 32.51 12.98
C GLU A 35 -10.17 32.36 14.48
N LEU A 36 -10.04 31.12 14.96
CA LEU A 36 -9.75 30.83 16.37
C LEU A 36 -8.27 31.06 16.76
N LYS A 37 -7.33 30.91 15.81
CA LYS A 37 -5.89 31.10 16.03
C LYS A 37 -5.17 31.63 14.78
N SER A 38 -5.31 32.93 14.54
CA SER A 38 -4.79 33.63 13.35
C SER A 38 -3.27 33.80 13.28
N ASN A 39 -2.53 33.39 14.31
CA ASN A 39 -1.07 33.47 14.39
C ASN A 39 -0.44 32.06 14.45
N SER A 40 -0.47 31.35 13.32
CA SER A 40 0.09 30.00 13.19
C SER A 40 0.59 29.75 11.77
N ALA A 41 1.91 29.82 11.55
CA ALA A 41 2.52 29.65 10.22
C ALA A 41 2.15 28.31 9.57
N SER A 42 2.08 27.23 10.34
CA SER A 42 1.68 25.90 9.84
C SER A 42 0.23 25.84 9.37
N TYR A 43 -0.68 26.64 9.93
CA TYR A 43 -2.09 26.67 9.52
C TYR A 43 -2.23 27.36 8.16
N TYR A 44 -1.53 28.47 7.97
CA TYR A 44 -1.42 29.12 6.66
C TYR A 44 -0.73 28.23 5.61
N ILE A 45 0.36 27.53 5.95
CA ILE A 45 1.02 26.58 5.03
C ILE A 45 0.05 25.46 4.60
N ALA A 46 -0.70 24.88 5.54
CA ALA A 46 -1.65 23.81 5.21
C ALA A 46 -2.81 24.32 4.32
N ARG A 47 -3.34 25.52 4.60
CA ARG A 47 -4.36 26.15 3.76
C ARG A 47 -3.83 26.54 2.38
N ALA A 48 -2.59 27.03 2.28
CA ALA A 48 -1.91 27.26 1.02
C ALA A 48 -1.71 25.97 0.21
N ILE A 49 -1.42 24.85 0.86
CA ILE A 49 -1.35 23.53 0.21
C ILE A 49 -2.73 23.10 -0.32
N ALA A 50 -3.82 23.43 0.37
CA ALA A 50 -5.19 23.21 -0.13
C ALA A 50 -5.54 24.13 -1.30
N TYR A 51 -5.14 25.41 -1.24
CA TYR A 51 -5.31 26.37 -2.33
C TYR A 51 -4.52 25.98 -3.59
N GLY A 52 -3.26 25.57 -3.47
CA GLY A 52 -2.47 25.09 -4.61
C GLY A 52 -3.04 23.83 -5.26
N LYS A 53 -3.67 22.93 -4.48
CA LYS A 53 -4.37 21.75 -5.02
C LYS A 53 -5.71 22.07 -5.70
N THR A 54 -6.33 23.22 -5.39
CA THR A 54 -7.52 23.74 -6.09
C THR A 54 -7.16 24.72 -7.22
N GLY A 55 -5.87 24.91 -7.53
CA GLY A 55 -5.40 25.88 -8.51
C GLY A 55 -5.52 27.35 -8.07
N LYS A 56 -5.93 27.61 -6.83
CA LYS A 56 -6.13 28.95 -6.23
C LYS A 56 -4.78 29.55 -5.77
N PHE A 57 -3.74 29.46 -6.60
CA PHE A 57 -2.35 29.75 -6.25
C PHE A 57 -2.14 31.14 -5.62
N HIS A 58 -2.90 32.16 -6.04
CA HIS A 58 -2.83 33.51 -5.47
C HIS A 58 -3.17 33.53 -3.96
N LEU A 59 -4.26 32.86 -3.54
CA LEU A 59 -4.60 32.72 -2.11
C LEU A 59 -3.55 31.90 -1.35
N GLY A 60 -2.93 30.93 -2.04
CA GLY A 60 -1.80 30.18 -1.49
C GLY A 60 -0.56 31.04 -1.26
N ILE A 61 -0.24 31.95 -2.19
CA ILE A 61 0.87 32.91 -2.07
C ILE A 61 0.60 33.87 -0.90
N ASP A 62 -0.61 34.42 -0.78
CA ASP A 62 -1.01 35.29 0.34
C ASP A 62 -0.84 34.60 1.70
N ASP A 63 -1.29 33.34 1.81
CA ASP A 63 -1.12 32.53 3.02
C ASP A 63 0.37 32.24 3.31
N LEU A 64 1.17 31.91 2.30
CA LEU A 64 2.60 31.65 2.50
C LEU A 64 3.38 32.91 2.87
N HIS A 65 2.99 34.09 2.37
CA HIS A 65 3.49 35.37 2.87
C HIS A 65 3.17 35.56 4.35
N LYS A 66 1.94 35.21 4.79
CA LYS A 66 1.60 35.23 6.23
C LYS A 66 2.46 34.25 7.02
N ALA A 67 2.66 33.02 6.53
CA ALA A 67 3.50 32.03 7.19
C ALA A 67 4.94 32.51 7.40
N VAL A 68 5.58 33.03 6.34
CA VAL A 68 6.95 33.59 6.40
C VAL A 68 7.03 34.81 7.33
N SER A 69 6.00 35.66 7.36
CA SER A 69 5.94 36.82 8.28
C SER A 69 5.78 36.43 9.76
N ILE A 70 5.29 35.22 10.04
CA ILE A 70 5.10 34.69 11.39
C ILE A 70 6.34 33.91 11.85
N ASP A 71 6.94 33.09 10.98
CA ASP A 71 8.20 32.40 11.23
C ASP A 71 9.04 32.32 9.95
N HIS A 72 10.12 33.10 9.90
CA HIS A 72 11.05 33.16 8.77
C HIS A 72 11.92 31.89 8.60
N LYS A 73 11.72 30.85 9.42
CA LYS A 73 12.46 29.57 9.41
C LYS A 73 11.67 28.39 8.84
N VAL A 74 10.40 28.59 8.46
CA VAL A 74 9.57 27.59 7.77
C VAL A 74 10.02 27.41 6.32
N ASN A 75 11.13 26.69 6.13
CA ASN A 75 11.83 26.58 4.86
C ASN A 75 10.97 25.97 3.73
N GLU A 76 10.00 25.14 4.08
CA GLU A 76 9.00 24.57 3.19
C GLU A 76 8.14 25.63 2.49
N ALA A 77 7.89 26.78 3.15
CA ALA A 77 7.09 27.86 2.58
C ALA A 77 7.81 28.59 1.44
N TYR A 78 9.14 28.72 1.49
CA TYR A 78 9.92 29.31 0.39
C TYR A 78 9.85 28.44 -0.87
N TRP A 79 9.90 27.12 -0.72
CA TRP A 79 9.73 26.21 -1.86
C TRP A 79 8.32 26.26 -2.46
N LEU A 80 7.28 26.26 -1.62
CA LEU A 80 5.89 26.41 -2.08
C LEU A 80 5.64 27.77 -2.74
N LEU A 81 6.24 28.85 -2.24
CA LEU A 81 6.15 30.17 -2.87
C LEU A 81 6.72 30.17 -4.28
N ALA A 82 7.95 29.66 -4.47
CA ALA A 82 8.54 29.57 -5.80
C ALA A 82 7.71 28.68 -6.74
N GLU A 83 7.23 27.52 -6.25
CA GLU A 83 6.33 26.65 -7.03
C GLU A 83 5.03 27.38 -7.45
N TYR A 84 4.45 28.20 -6.58
CA TYR A 84 3.16 28.87 -6.85
C TYR A 84 3.32 30.12 -7.70
N TYR A 85 4.42 30.86 -7.58
CA TYR A 85 4.76 31.95 -8.50
C TYR A 85 4.98 31.44 -9.93
N ILE A 86 5.65 30.29 -10.09
CA ILE A 86 5.75 29.60 -11.39
C ILE A 86 4.36 29.15 -11.88
N LYS A 87 3.59 28.45 -11.05
CA LYS A 87 2.26 27.91 -11.44
C LYS A 87 1.16 28.95 -11.62
N SER A 88 1.40 30.21 -11.28
CA SER A 88 0.47 31.33 -11.51
C SER A 88 0.97 32.34 -12.54
N ASP A 89 2.07 32.03 -13.25
CA ASP A 89 2.69 32.89 -14.27
C ASP A 89 3.04 34.29 -13.74
N LYS A 90 3.65 34.31 -12.55
CA LYS A 90 3.99 35.49 -11.74
C LYS A 90 5.44 35.43 -11.26
N ILE A 91 6.35 35.02 -12.13
CA ILE A 91 7.73 34.68 -11.73
C ILE A 91 8.48 35.95 -11.27
N GLU A 92 8.24 37.08 -11.91
CA GLU A 92 8.82 38.40 -11.57
C GLU A 92 8.34 38.93 -10.21
N ASP A 93 7.05 38.74 -9.86
CA ASP A 93 6.52 39.06 -8.53
C ASP A 93 7.28 38.26 -7.45
N GLY A 94 7.52 36.97 -7.73
CA GLY A 94 8.31 36.10 -6.87
C GLY A 94 9.77 36.54 -6.75
N GLN A 95 10.44 36.85 -7.86
CA GLN A 95 11.83 37.35 -7.85
C GLN A 95 11.97 38.64 -7.03
N GLN A 96 10.99 39.55 -7.12
CA GLN A 96 10.91 40.76 -6.28
C GLN A 96 10.70 40.42 -4.80
N TYR A 97 9.71 39.57 -4.48
CA TYR A 97 9.41 39.17 -3.11
C TYR A 97 10.62 38.50 -2.42
N PHE A 98 11.27 37.54 -3.09
CA PHE A 98 12.48 36.91 -2.56
C PHE A 98 13.64 37.90 -2.40
N THR A 99 13.74 38.91 -3.25
CA THR A 99 14.75 39.97 -3.10
C THR A 99 14.47 40.85 -1.88
N GLY A 100 13.22 41.24 -1.63
CA GLY A 100 12.82 41.98 -0.43
C GLY A 100 13.01 41.19 0.87
N LEU A 101 12.83 39.86 0.86
CA LEU A 101 13.20 39.00 1.99
C LEU A 101 14.70 39.05 2.30
N LEU A 102 15.56 39.11 1.27
CA LEU A 102 17.01 39.14 1.43
C LEU A 102 17.56 40.46 1.98
N GLU A 103 16.80 41.56 1.94
CA GLU A 103 17.14 42.83 2.62
C GLU A 103 17.15 42.71 4.15
N ASN A 104 16.57 41.63 4.70
CA ASN A 104 16.41 41.43 6.14
C ASN A 104 16.92 40.04 6.58
N ILE A 105 16.74 39.01 5.76
CA ILE A 105 16.99 37.59 6.08
C ILE A 105 18.17 37.05 5.23
N HIS A 106 19.22 37.86 5.13
CA HIS A 106 20.44 37.65 4.34
C HIS A 106 21.13 36.28 4.49
N SER A 107 20.86 35.54 5.57
CA SER A 107 21.60 34.36 6.02
C SER A 107 20.83 33.04 5.89
N ASN A 108 19.66 32.99 5.26
CA ASN A 108 18.94 31.74 5.02
C ASN A 108 19.21 31.22 3.60
N PRO A 109 19.92 30.07 3.41
CA PRO A 109 20.26 29.54 2.09
C PRO A 109 19.04 29.14 1.26
N TYR A 110 17.91 28.79 1.89
CA TYR A 110 16.66 28.45 1.18
C TYR A 110 16.06 29.66 0.44
N ILE A 111 16.33 30.90 0.88
CA ILE A 111 15.79 32.10 0.23
C ILE A 111 16.51 32.35 -1.10
N TYR A 112 17.85 32.21 -1.12
CA TYR A 112 18.64 32.24 -2.35
C TYR A 112 18.30 31.06 -3.27
N LEU A 113 18.20 29.82 -2.75
CA LEU A 113 17.83 28.65 -3.56
C LEU A 113 16.52 28.87 -4.33
N ASN A 114 15.48 29.36 -3.65
CA ASN A 114 14.18 29.53 -4.27
C ASN A 114 14.14 30.74 -5.22
N ARG A 115 14.91 31.82 -4.98
CA ARG A 115 15.08 32.90 -5.96
C ARG A 115 15.87 32.44 -7.19
N GLY A 116 16.96 31.69 -6.99
CA GLY A 116 17.74 31.08 -8.07
C GLY A 116 16.91 30.12 -8.92
N GLN A 117 15.98 29.39 -8.32
CA GLN A 117 14.99 28.59 -9.06
C GLN A 117 14.09 29.49 -9.94
N LEU A 118 13.60 30.63 -9.43
CA LEU A 118 12.80 31.55 -10.25
C LEU A 118 13.60 32.17 -11.41
N PHE A 119 14.90 32.45 -11.23
CA PHE A 119 15.77 32.87 -12.34
C PHE A 119 16.03 31.74 -13.34
N TYR A 120 16.19 30.49 -12.88
CA TYR A 120 16.34 29.34 -13.77
C TYR A 120 15.11 29.15 -14.67
N TYR A 121 13.90 29.31 -14.12
CA TYR A 121 12.66 29.21 -14.90
C TYR A 121 12.47 30.35 -15.92
N THR A 122 13.08 31.53 -15.73
CA THR A 122 13.11 32.60 -16.76
C THR A 122 14.33 32.52 -17.70
N GLY A 123 15.19 31.51 -17.56
CA GLY A 123 16.42 31.36 -18.36
C GLY A 123 17.56 32.30 -17.95
N ASP A 124 17.45 33.01 -16.83
CA ASP A 124 18.51 33.85 -16.23
C ASP A 124 19.58 32.98 -15.54
N LEU A 125 20.23 32.08 -16.30
CA LEU A 125 21.12 31.04 -15.76
C LEU A 125 22.28 31.59 -14.93
N ASP A 126 22.83 32.76 -15.28
CA ASP A 126 23.90 33.42 -14.52
C ASP A 126 23.44 33.86 -13.12
N LYS A 127 22.22 34.43 -13.02
CA LYS A 127 21.64 34.84 -11.74
C LYS A 127 21.25 33.62 -10.90
N ALA A 128 20.70 32.59 -11.55
CA ALA A 128 20.39 31.31 -10.92
C ALA A 128 21.64 30.65 -10.32
N LEU A 129 22.73 30.58 -11.09
CA LEU A 129 24.01 30.04 -10.62
C LEU A 129 24.56 30.84 -9.45
N SER A 130 24.56 32.18 -9.52
CA SER A 130 25.04 33.05 -8.44
C SER A 130 24.24 32.87 -7.14
N ASP A 131 22.91 32.77 -7.22
CA ASP A 131 22.06 32.48 -6.06
C ASP A 131 22.28 31.06 -5.49
N PHE A 132 22.42 30.05 -6.36
CA PHE A 132 22.73 28.68 -5.91
C PHE A 132 24.12 28.59 -5.27
N GLU A 133 25.12 29.28 -5.81
CA GLU A 133 26.44 29.43 -5.21
C GLU A 133 26.34 30.07 -3.83
N LYS A 134 25.60 31.18 -3.71
CA LYS A 134 25.40 31.87 -2.44
C LYS A 134 24.69 31.00 -1.40
N SER A 135 23.77 30.14 -1.83
CA SER A 135 23.16 29.14 -0.94
C SER A 135 24.19 28.14 -0.38
N THR A 136 25.16 27.70 -1.19
CA THR A 136 26.25 26.79 -0.76
C THR A 136 27.38 27.49 0.00
N GLU A 137 27.57 28.80 -0.14
CA GLU A 137 28.46 29.58 0.74
C GLU A 137 27.89 29.73 2.16
N LEU A 138 26.58 29.97 2.27
CA LEU A 138 25.90 30.19 3.54
C LEU A 138 25.70 28.91 4.34
N ASP A 139 25.49 27.78 3.67
CA ASP A 139 25.51 26.44 4.26
C ASP A 139 26.29 25.47 3.36
N PRO A 140 27.57 25.19 3.68
CA PRO A 140 28.37 24.17 2.99
C PRO A 140 27.83 22.72 3.13
N GLY A 141 26.84 22.49 3.99
CA GLY A 141 26.07 21.24 4.08
C GLY A 141 24.89 21.15 3.10
N PHE A 142 24.62 22.21 2.33
CA PHE A 142 23.36 22.38 1.61
C PHE A 142 23.28 21.60 0.28
N LYS A 143 23.09 20.28 0.38
CA LYS A 143 22.91 19.32 -0.73
C LYS A 143 21.99 19.79 -1.86
N TYR A 144 20.94 20.56 -1.53
CA TYR A 144 19.99 21.12 -2.49
C TYR A 144 20.64 22.15 -3.42
N GLY A 145 21.44 23.07 -2.88
CA GLY A 145 22.19 24.06 -3.67
C GLY A 145 23.23 23.42 -4.58
N TYR A 146 23.98 22.43 -4.08
CA TYR A 146 24.93 21.67 -4.90
C TYR A 146 24.25 20.91 -6.05
N THR A 147 23.04 20.37 -5.83
CA THR A 147 22.26 19.70 -6.88
C THR A 147 21.68 20.68 -7.90
N ALA A 148 21.24 21.86 -7.45
CA ALA A 148 20.77 22.93 -8.33
C ALA A 148 21.89 23.46 -9.24
N ARG A 149 23.10 23.67 -8.70
CA ARG A 149 24.31 23.98 -9.50
C ARG A 149 24.61 22.87 -10.51
N GLY A 150 24.47 21.60 -10.12
CA GLY A 150 24.65 20.46 -11.01
C GLY A 150 23.69 20.45 -12.20
N ALA A 151 22.43 20.85 -11.99
CA ALA A 151 21.45 21.01 -13.05
C ALA A 151 21.80 22.17 -14.01
N ILE A 152 22.33 23.31 -13.51
CA ILE A 152 22.84 24.40 -14.36
C ILE A 152 24.01 23.91 -15.24
N TYR A 153 24.99 23.22 -14.66
CA TYR A 153 26.13 22.72 -15.42
C TYR A 153 25.73 21.66 -16.46
N ILE A 154 24.75 20.80 -16.16
CA ILE A 154 24.13 19.89 -17.14
C ILE A 154 23.44 20.65 -18.28
N ALA A 155 22.71 21.72 -17.99
CA ALA A 155 22.05 22.54 -19.00
C ALA A 155 23.05 23.30 -19.91
N ASN A 156 24.23 23.63 -19.36
CA ASN A 156 25.34 24.26 -20.08
C ASN A 156 26.33 23.26 -20.73
N GLU A 157 26.05 21.95 -20.67
CA GLU A 157 26.92 20.85 -21.10
C GLU A 157 28.33 20.81 -20.44
N ASP A 158 28.52 21.47 -19.29
CA ASP A 158 29.73 21.39 -18.46
C ASP A 158 29.69 20.12 -17.58
N TRP A 159 29.94 18.98 -18.21
CA TRP A 159 29.85 17.67 -17.57
C TRP A 159 30.85 17.47 -16.41
N ASP A 160 31.96 18.22 -16.39
CA ASP A 160 33.01 18.09 -15.37
C ASP A 160 32.71 18.93 -14.11
N GLN A 161 32.19 20.16 -14.26
CA GLN A 161 31.66 20.90 -13.11
C GLN A 161 30.39 20.26 -12.57
N ALA A 162 29.52 19.72 -13.44
CA ALA A 162 28.35 18.95 -13.05
C ALA A 162 28.74 17.74 -12.18
N GLU A 163 29.66 16.88 -12.65
CA GLU A 163 30.17 15.74 -11.88
C GLU A 163 30.69 16.19 -10.50
N THR A 164 31.49 17.27 -10.47
CA THR A 164 32.11 17.78 -9.25
C THR A 164 31.09 18.22 -8.20
N VAL A 165 30.09 19.04 -8.55
CA VAL A 165 29.11 19.52 -7.56
C VAL A 165 28.05 18.47 -7.19
N LEU A 166 27.68 17.59 -8.12
CA LEU A 166 26.74 16.50 -7.85
C LEU A 166 27.36 15.43 -6.94
N LEU A 167 28.64 15.10 -7.12
CA LEU A 167 29.37 14.25 -6.17
C LEU A 167 29.45 14.89 -4.77
N LYS A 168 29.53 16.22 -4.67
CA LYS A 168 29.46 16.90 -3.36
C LYS A 168 28.08 16.79 -2.71
N ALA A 169 26.99 16.93 -3.47
CA ALA A 169 25.64 16.69 -2.97
C ALA A 169 25.46 15.25 -2.44
N VAL A 170 26.03 14.27 -3.16
CA VAL A 170 26.07 12.83 -2.80
C VAL A 170 26.94 12.51 -1.57
N GLU A 171 28.01 13.28 -1.34
CA GLU A 171 28.83 13.16 -0.13
C GLU A 171 28.07 13.65 1.10
N LEU A 172 27.37 14.79 0.96
CA LEU A 172 26.61 15.47 2.01
C LEU A 172 25.35 14.70 2.42
N ASP A 173 24.66 14.08 1.47
CA ASP A 173 23.56 13.16 1.75
C ASP A 173 23.58 11.97 0.79
N LYS A 174 23.84 10.79 1.36
CA LYS A 174 23.94 9.54 0.61
C LYS A 174 22.58 8.95 0.22
N GLU A 175 21.49 9.47 0.78
CA GLU A 175 20.10 9.05 0.55
C GLU A 175 19.31 10.07 -0.30
N TYR A 176 19.88 11.25 -0.60
CA TYR A 176 19.26 12.23 -1.49
C TYR A 176 19.32 11.76 -2.97
N PRO A 177 18.18 11.46 -3.63
CA PRO A 177 18.17 10.67 -4.85
C PRO A 177 18.43 11.49 -6.13
N GLU A 178 17.99 12.74 -6.18
CA GLU A 178 18.12 13.62 -7.35
C GLU A 178 19.55 13.76 -7.90
N PRO A 179 20.61 14.03 -7.09
CA PRO A 179 21.96 14.15 -7.65
C PRO A 179 22.52 12.84 -8.21
N TYR A 180 22.06 11.68 -7.75
CA TYR A 180 22.42 10.41 -8.39
C TYR A 180 21.74 10.24 -9.76
N LEU A 181 20.52 10.76 -9.93
CA LEU A 181 19.82 10.76 -11.21
C LEU A 181 20.55 11.66 -12.22
N TYR A 182 20.99 12.84 -11.80
CA TYR A 182 21.80 13.73 -12.62
C TYR A 182 23.20 13.15 -12.93
N LEU A 183 23.85 12.47 -11.98
CA LEU A 183 25.12 11.78 -12.24
C LEU A 183 24.98 10.64 -13.25
N SER A 184 23.83 9.94 -13.31
CA SER A 184 23.64 8.91 -14.35
C SER A 184 23.63 9.52 -15.75
N LEU A 185 22.93 10.65 -15.93
CA LEU A 185 22.93 11.41 -17.18
C LEU A 185 24.34 11.91 -17.55
N VAL A 186 25.09 12.48 -16.60
CA VAL A 186 26.48 12.95 -16.81
C VAL A 186 27.37 11.79 -17.29
N TYR A 187 27.34 10.64 -16.62
CA TYR A 187 28.17 9.51 -17.03
C TYR A 187 27.69 8.84 -18.33
N ALA A 188 26.38 8.85 -18.63
CA ALA A 188 25.87 8.43 -19.93
C ALA A 188 26.41 9.31 -21.06
N LYS A 189 26.40 10.64 -20.89
CA LYS A 189 26.95 11.59 -21.87
C LYS A 189 28.47 11.51 -22.01
N LYS A 190 29.18 11.19 -20.92
CA LYS A 190 30.63 10.92 -20.93
C LYS A 190 31.01 9.49 -21.39
N GLY A 191 30.03 8.65 -21.74
CA GLY A 191 30.25 7.30 -22.27
C GLY A 191 30.59 6.21 -21.24
N ASP A 192 30.53 6.50 -19.94
CA ASP A 192 30.71 5.50 -18.87
C ASP A 192 29.34 4.91 -18.47
N GLU A 193 28.84 4.02 -19.31
CA GLU A 193 27.57 3.31 -19.12
C GLU A 193 27.54 2.50 -17.82
N THR A 194 28.70 1.98 -17.37
CA THR A 194 28.84 1.22 -16.12
C THR A 194 28.56 2.11 -14.90
N ARG A 195 29.12 3.33 -14.86
CA ARG A 195 28.80 4.30 -13.81
C ARG A 195 27.38 4.83 -13.96
N SER A 196 26.95 5.14 -15.18
CA SER A 196 25.59 5.62 -15.46
C SER A 196 24.54 4.73 -14.81
N ASN A 197 24.52 3.43 -15.14
CA ASN A 197 23.53 2.50 -14.62
C ASN A 197 23.62 2.35 -13.10
N ARG A 198 24.84 2.23 -12.54
CA ARG A 198 25.06 2.20 -11.08
C ARG A 198 24.50 3.44 -10.36
N TYR A 199 24.58 4.63 -10.95
CA TYR A 199 24.03 5.84 -10.37
C TYR A 199 22.51 5.95 -10.57
N ARG A 200 21.98 5.53 -11.74
CA ARG A 200 20.54 5.46 -12.02
C ARG A 200 19.83 4.50 -11.06
N GLU A 201 20.35 3.27 -10.91
CA GLU A 201 19.88 2.29 -9.92
C GLU A 201 19.84 2.88 -8.51
N LYS A 202 20.86 3.67 -8.13
CA LYS A 202 20.92 4.26 -6.79
C LYS A 202 19.88 5.37 -6.61
N ALA A 203 19.67 6.22 -7.62
CA ALA A 203 18.60 7.23 -7.61
C ALA A 203 17.22 6.59 -7.46
N ILE A 204 16.93 5.57 -8.27
CA ILE A 204 15.66 4.83 -8.28
C ILE A 204 15.45 4.10 -6.93
N ARG A 205 16.47 3.40 -6.42
CA ARG A 205 16.40 2.70 -5.13
C ARG A 205 16.07 3.62 -3.95
N LEU A 206 16.55 4.87 -4.01
CA LEU A 206 16.31 5.89 -2.98
C LEU A 206 14.97 6.62 -3.16
N LYS A 207 14.42 6.68 -4.39
CA LYS A 207 13.09 7.23 -4.68
C LYS A 207 12.53 6.58 -5.96
N PRO A 208 11.74 5.49 -5.85
CA PRO A 208 11.23 4.75 -7.00
C PRO A 208 10.37 5.57 -7.97
N ALA A 209 9.80 6.69 -7.53
CA ALA A 209 9.14 7.64 -8.45
C ALA A 209 10.09 8.29 -9.49
N LEU A 210 11.41 8.13 -9.36
CA LEU A 210 12.40 8.50 -10.39
C LEU A 210 12.61 7.41 -11.45
N GLU A 211 11.95 6.25 -11.33
CA GLU A 211 11.84 5.23 -12.38
C GLU A 211 10.70 5.57 -13.36
N LEU A 212 9.69 6.29 -12.86
CA LEU A 212 8.65 6.95 -13.65
C LEU A 212 9.09 8.33 -14.17
N VAL A 213 10.25 8.85 -13.75
CA VAL A 213 10.92 9.91 -14.49
C VAL A 213 11.52 9.24 -15.72
N ASP A 214 10.94 9.54 -16.87
CA ASP A 214 11.34 8.95 -18.14
C ASP A 214 12.73 9.46 -18.57
N LEU A 215 13.76 8.80 -18.03
CA LEU A 215 15.03 8.61 -18.73
C LEU A 215 14.97 7.36 -19.63
N SER A 216 13.81 6.71 -19.70
CA SER A 216 13.50 5.40 -20.27
C SER A 216 13.15 5.44 -21.78
N GLU A 217 13.46 6.59 -22.39
CA GLU A 217 14.49 6.71 -23.43
C GLU A 217 15.82 5.88 -23.12
N SER A 218 15.72 4.74 -22.40
CA SER A 218 16.74 3.78 -21.91
C SER A 218 16.24 2.45 -21.24
N MET A 219 14.95 2.05 -21.25
CA MET A 219 14.40 0.66 -21.48
C MET A 219 14.45 -0.59 -20.49
N ILE A 220 13.29 -0.99 -19.87
CA ILE A 220 12.45 -2.28 -19.84
C ILE A 220 12.98 -3.77 -19.56
N LEU A 221 12.13 -4.74 -19.06
CA LEU A 221 12.40 -6.14 -18.47
C LEU A 221 11.28 -7.28 -18.60
N ARG A 222 11.52 -8.63 -18.33
CA ARG A 222 10.51 -9.75 -17.94
C ARG A 222 10.95 -11.31 -17.80
N GLY A 223 10.54 -12.08 -16.73
CA GLY A 223 9.86 -13.46 -16.73
C GLY A 223 10.43 -14.90 -16.30
N LYS A 224 9.70 -15.68 -15.42
CA LYS A 224 9.58 -17.22 -15.17
C LYS A 224 10.63 -18.02 -14.29
N LYS A 225 10.49 -19.25 -13.65
CA LYS A 225 9.49 -20.16 -12.92
C LYS A 225 10.25 -20.99 -11.79
N VAL A 226 9.73 -21.27 -10.54
CA VAL A 226 10.32 -22.21 -9.49
C VAL A 226 9.33 -23.10 -8.63
N SER A 227 8.94 -22.86 -7.33
CA SER A 227 8.26 -23.91 -6.48
C SER A 227 7.42 -23.55 -5.18
N VAL A 228 6.22 -22.97 -5.23
CA VAL A 228 5.45 -22.37 -4.08
C VAL A 228 5.65 -22.80 -2.60
N LYS A 229 5.72 -21.82 -1.68
CA LYS A 229 5.56 -21.97 -0.22
C LYS A 229 5.09 -20.65 0.45
N PHE A 230 3.85 -20.23 0.20
CA PHE A 230 3.34 -18.94 0.70
C PHE A 230 3.51 -18.75 2.20
N MET A 231 4.16 -17.65 2.60
CA MET A 231 3.94 -17.10 3.94
C MET A 231 3.14 -15.81 3.85
N THR A 232 1.83 -16.00 3.75
CA THR A 232 0.84 -15.14 4.42
C THR A 232 1.20 -14.92 5.90
N THR A 233 2.13 -14.04 6.30
CA THR A 233 2.60 -13.95 7.70
C THR A 233 1.61 -13.28 8.67
N THR A 234 1.83 -13.33 9.98
CA THR A 234 0.90 -12.79 10.99
C THR A 234 0.81 -11.25 11.09
N LEU A 235 1.61 -10.46 10.36
CA LEU A 235 2.01 -9.14 10.86
C LEU A 235 1.62 -7.93 10.01
N ASP A 236 1.48 -8.08 8.69
CA ASP A 236 0.54 -7.28 7.87
C ASP A 236 -0.85 -7.13 8.54
N LEU A 237 -1.29 -8.12 9.34
CA LEU A 237 -2.62 -8.13 9.98
C LEU A 237 -2.68 -7.51 11.37
N VAL A 238 -1.60 -7.64 12.16
CA VAL A 238 -1.35 -6.72 13.29
C VAL A 238 -1.43 -5.29 12.78
N TYR A 239 -0.79 -5.02 11.65
CA TYR A 239 -0.76 -3.72 10.99
C TYR A 239 -2.15 -3.26 10.53
N ILE A 240 -2.90 -4.05 9.74
CA ILE A 240 -4.27 -3.73 9.29
C ILE A 240 -5.20 -3.39 10.47
N ARG A 241 -5.07 -4.08 11.61
CA ARG A 241 -5.89 -3.80 12.82
C ARG A 241 -5.37 -2.64 13.66
N LEU A 242 -4.13 -2.20 13.47
CA LEU A 242 -3.55 -1.00 14.08
C LEU A 242 -3.88 0.28 13.33
N LEU A 243 -4.29 0.20 12.06
CA LEU A 243 -4.89 1.32 11.34
C LEU A 243 -6.30 1.66 11.85
N THR A 244 -6.73 2.90 11.63
CA THR A 244 -8.12 3.37 11.86
C THR A 244 -9.09 2.68 10.90
N MET A 245 -10.40 2.78 11.15
CA MET A 245 -11.40 2.09 10.33
C MET A 245 -11.37 2.57 8.87
N GLU A 246 -11.22 3.87 8.62
CA GLU A 246 -11.11 4.43 7.26
C GLU A 246 -9.91 3.87 6.47
N GLN A 247 -8.89 3.36 7.16
CA GLN A 247 -7.71 2.75 6.54
C GLN A 247 -7.78 1.21 6.47
N ARG A 248 -8.90 0.58 6.83
CA ARG A 248 -9.15 -0.86 6.63
C ARG A 248 -9.89 -1.15 5.33
N ASP A 249 -10.78 -0.27 4.91
CA ASP A 249 -11.47 -0.35 3.61
C ASP A 249 -10.49 -0.35 2.44
N LEU A 250 -9.38 0.39 2.58
CA LEU A 250 -8.23 0.39 1.66
C LEU A 250 -7.53 -0.96 1.53
N LEU A 251 -7.55 -1.82 2.55
CA LEU A 251 -6.73 -3.05 2.61
C LEU A 251 -7.51 -4.34 2.39
N SER A 252 -8.83 -4.28 2.24
CA SER A 252 -9.55 -5.29 1.44
C SER A 252 -9.25 -5.10 -0.05
N LEU A 253 -9.16 -6.21 -0.80
CA LEU A 253 -9.17 -6.21 -2.27
C LEU A 253 -10.19 -5.18 -2.80
N PRO A 254 -9.83 -4.36 -3.80
CA PRO A 254 -10.47 -3.07 -4.06
C PRO A 254 -11.96 -3.22 -4.27
N GLN A 255 -12.73 -2.93 -3.20
CA GLN A 255 -14.17 -2.96 -3.25
C GLN A 255 -14.62 -1.74 -4.03
N LYS A 256 -14.78 -1.98 -5.34
CA LYS A 256 -15.50 -1.11 -6.27
C LYS A 256 -16.70 -0.54 -5.51
N HIS A 257 -16.76 0.79 -5.50
CA HIS A 257 -17.86 1.56 -4.93
C HIS A 257 -18.80 1.95 -6.07
N PHE A 258 -20.10 1.77 -5.85
CA PHE A 258 -21.20 1.95 -6.80
C PHE A 258 -20.81 2.55 -8.16
N VAL A 259 -20.37 1.66 -9.06
CA VAL A 259 -20.08 1.98 -10.46
C VAL A 259 -20.54 0.78 -11.29
N PRO A 260 -21.53 0.92 -12.18
CA PRO A 260 -21.82 -0.08 -13.19
C PRO A 260 -20.70 -0.02 -14.23
N ASN A 261 -19.74 -0.94 -14.10
CA ASN A 261 -18.59 -1.01 -15.00
C ASN A 261 -19.01 -1.78 -16.26
N LEU A 262 -19.36 -1.06 -17.33
CA LEU A 262 -19.57 -1.65 -18.66
C LEU A 262 -18.24 -1.62 -19.42
N GLY A 263 -17.55 -2.74 -19.41
CA GLY A 263 -16.26 -2.96 -20.06
C GLY A 263 -16.37 -3.65 -21.42
N VAL A 264 -15.49 -3.26 -22.33
CA VAL A 264 -15.10 -4.05 -23.50
C VAL A 264 -13.58 -4.01 -23.65
N GLY A 265 -13.01 -5.09 -24.16
CA GLY A 265 -11.57 -5.19 -24.31
C GLY A 265 -11.13 -6.56 -24.80
N SER A 266 -9.92 -6.96 -24.41
CA SER A 266 -9.41 -8.30 -24.68
C SER A 266 -8.86 -8.93 -23.41
N THR A 267 -9.00 -10.25 -23.31
CA THR A 267 -8.36 -11.06 -22.28
C THR A 267 -7.43 -12.04 -22.98
N THR A 268 -6.12 -11.89 -22.81
CA THR A 268 -5.17 -12.92 -23.23
C THR A 268 -4.95 -13.88 -22.06
N ILE A 269 -5.27 -15.15 -22.25
CA ILE A 269 -5.04 -16.25 -21.31
C ILE A 269 -3.92 -17.12 -21.89
N GLN A 270 -2.77 -17.16 -21.21
CA GLN A 270 -1.52 -17.72 -21.74
C GLN A 270 -1.11 -17.07 -23.08
N ASN A 271 -1.46 -17.69 -24.21
CA ASN A 271 -1.27 -17.15 -25.56
C ASN A 271 -2.60 -16.83 -26.27
N ASP A 272 -3.72 -17.41 -25.82
CA ASP A 272 -5.01 -17.32 -26.49
C ASP A 272 -5.70 -16.02 -26.15
N SER A 273 -6.07 -15.24 -27.18
CA SER A 273 -6.66 -13.92 -27.02
C SER A 273 -8.15 -13.94 -27.31
N TRP A 274 -8.92 -13.56 -26.30
CA TRP A 274 -10.38 -13.54 -26.31
C TRP A 274 -10.86 -12.09 -26.38
N PHE A 275 -11.85 -11.78 -27.20
CA PHE A 275 -12.59 -10.53 -27.06
C PHE A 275 -13.47 -10.62 -25.80
N ASN A 276 -13.53 -9.58 -24.98
CA ASN A 276 -14.34 -9.59 -23.78
C ASN A 276 -15.44 -8.51 -23.79
N ILE A 277 -16.55 -8.85 -23.13
CA ILE A 277 -17.56 -7.90 -22.68
C ILE A 277 -17.77 -8.15 -21.20
N LYS A 278 -17.79 -7.09 -20.40
CA LYS A 278 -17.98 -7.15 -18.95
C LYS A 278 -19.05 -6.15 -18.51
N PHE A 279 -19.93 -6.56 -17.61
CA PHE A 279 -20.89 -5.71 -16.94
C PHE A 279 -20.92 -6.08 -15.46
N GLU A 280 -20.29 -5.24 -14.63
CA GLU A 280 -20.29 -5.38 -13.18
C GLU A 280 -21.22 -4.33 -12.56
N PRO A 281 -22.53 -4.60 -12.41
CA PRO A 281 -23.43 -3.75 -11.65
C PRO A 281 -23.28 -4.01 -10.15
N GLU A 282 -23.28 -2.92 -9.40
CA GLU A 282 -23.26 -2.88 -7.95
C GLU A 282 -24.47 -2.06 -7.47
N ILE A 283 -24.96 -2.27 -6.26
CA ILE A 283 -25.97 -1.46 -5.58
C ILE A 283 -25.63 -1.42 -4.08
N ASP A 284 -25.27 -0.27 -3.54
CA ASP A 284 -25.27 -0.04 -2.08
C ASP A 284 -26.41 0.92 -1.72
N TYR A 285 -27.32 0.47 -0.86
CA TYR A 285 -28.38 1.31 -0.33
C TYR A 285 -28.70 0.99 1.14
N LYS A 286 -28.27 1.88 2.03
CA LYS A 286 -28.55 1.93 3.47
C LYS A 286 -28.10 0.71 4.27
N ASN A 287 -28.78 -0.42 4.11
CA ASN A 287 -28.58 -1.67 4.85
C ASN A 287 -28.64 -2.89 3.88
N PHE A 288 -28.57 -2.66 2.58
CA PHE A 288 -28.49 -3.67 1.54
C PHE A 288 -27.30 -3.35 0.64
N GLY A 289 -26.57 -4.37 0.23
CA GLY A 289 -25.51 -4.29 -0.78
C GLY A 289 -25.65 -5.43 -1.78
N MET A 290 -25.39 -5.17 -3.05
CA MET A 290 -25.33 -6.18 -4.11
C MET A 290 -24.17 -5.85 -5.05
N GLN A 291 -23.49 -6.87 -5.53
CA GLN A 291 -22.43 -6.78 -6.53
C GLN A 291 -22.53 -8.03 -7.40
N LEU A 292 -22.66 -7.84 -8.70
CA LEU A 292 -22.73 -8.92 -9.68
C LEU A 292 -21.62 -8.75 -10.72
N SER A 293 -21.24 -9.83 -11.40
CA SER A 293 -20.30 -9.78 -12.53
C SER A 293 -20.82 -10.63 -13.69
N PHE A 294 -21.33 -9.96 -14.72
CA PHE A 294 -21.64 -10.60 -16.00
C PHE A 294 -20.43 -10.42 -16.91
N ARG A 295 -19.70 -11.51 -17.16
CA ARG A 295 -18.51 -11.51 -18.04
C ARG A 295 -18.74 -12.49 -19.18
N TYR A 296 -18.25 -12.15 -20.36
CA TYR A 296 -18.30 -13.00 -21.55
C TYR A 296 -16.97 -12.91 -22.29
N LEU A 297 -16.39 -14.06 -22.61
CA LEU A 297 -15.17 -14.19 -23.40
C LEU A 297 -15.49 -14.90 -24.71
N PHE A 298 -15.18 -14.27 -25.84
CA PHE A 298 -15.46 -14.75 -27.19
C PHE A 298 -14.15 -15.10 -27.92
N ASN A 299 -14.10 -16.26 -28.56
CA ASN A 299 -13.01 -16.57 -29.50
C ASN A 299 -13.26 -15.90 -30.88
N ASN A 300 -12.30 -16.05 -31.81
CA ASN A 300 -12.40 -15.45 -33.15
C ASN A 300 -13.59 -15.97 -33.98
N ASP A 301 -14.08 -17.17 -33.67
CA ASP A 301 -15.23 -17.81 -34.32
C ASP A 301 -16.58 -17.42 -33.67
N GLY A 302 -16.55 -16.61 -32.60
CA GLY A 302 -17.72 -16.09 -31.89
C GLY A 302 -18.28 -17.00 -30.79
N GLU A 303 -17.59 -18.10 -30.45
CA GLU A 303 -17.99 -19.01 -29.38
C GLU A 303 -17.64 -18.43 -28.00
N ILE A 304 -18.54 -18.64 -27.02
CA ILE A 304 -18.37 -18.15 -25.65
C ILE A 304 -17.63 -19.20 -24.81
N LYS A 305 -16.60 -18.78 -24.08
CA LYS A 305 -15.95 -19.61 -23.03
C LYS A 305 -16.99 -20.01 -21.98
N LYS A 306 -17.29 -21.31 -21.87
CA LYS A 306 -18.46 -21.83 -21.14
C LYS A 306 -18.40 -21.53 -19.63
N GLU A 307 -17.20 -21.51 -19.07
CA GLU A 307 -16.94 -21.31 -17.65
C GLU A 307 -17.36 -19.91 -17.17
N GLU A 308 -17.59 -18.96 -18.07
CA GLU A 308 -18.09 -17.61 -17.76
C GLU A 308 -19.57 -17.57 -17.38
N LEU A 309 -20.34 -18.62 -17.70
CA LEU A 309 -21.81 -18.67 -17.51
C LEU A 309 -22.23 -19.21 -16.13
N SER A 310 -21.30 -19.57 -15.25
CA SER A 310 -21.59 -20.12 -13.92
C SER A 310 -22.21 -19.08 -12.98
N HIS A 311 -23.28 -19.44 -12.24
CA HIS A 311 -23.90 -18.56 -11.24
C HIS A 311 -22.94 -18.12 -10.13
N HIS A 312 -21.93 -18.95 -9.84
CA HIS A 312 -20.82 -18.64 -8.94
C HIS A 312 -20.07 -17.37 -9.35
N LYS A 313 -19.79 -17.18 -10.66
CA LYS A 313 -19.16 -15.94 -11.17
C LYS A 313 -20.11 -14.75 -11.18
N ILE A 314 -21.42 -15.00 -11.34
CA ILE A 314 -22.44 -13.94 -11.40
C ILE A 314 -22.63 -13.28 -10.02
N ILE A 315 -22.75 -14.07 -8.94
CA ILE A 315 -23.08 -13.58 -7.59
C ILE A 315 -21.81 -13.26 -6.80
N GLN A 316 -21.18 -12.12 -7.12
CA GLN A 316 -19.96 -11.68 -6.43
C GLN A 316 -20.22 -11.36 -4.95
N ARG A 317 -21.28 -10.60 -4.61
CA ARG A 317 -21.62 -10.25 -3.22
C ARG A 317 -23.09 -9.87 -3.03
N LEU A 318 -23.74 -10.38 -1.99
CA LEU A 318 -25.06 -9.97 -1.53
C LEU A 318 -25.03 -9.72 -0.02
N ARG A 319 -25.11 -8.44 0.40
CA ARG A 319 -24.92 -7.95 1.78
C ARG A 319 -26.24 -7.49 2.41
N LEU A 320 -26.48 -7.91 3.65
CA LEU A 320 -27.50 -7.40 4.56
C LEU A 320 -26.82 -6.71 5.76
N GLY A 321 -27.37 -5.56 6.16
CA GLY A 321 -26.72 -4.66 7.10
C GLY A 321 -25.76 -3.68 6.42
N ARG A 322 -25.06 -2.91 7.26
CA ARG A 322 -23.99 -1.98 6.83
C ARG A 322 -22.64 -2.64 7.04
N GLU A 323 -21.67 -2.33 6.19
CA GLU A 323 -20.26 -2.50 6.59
C GLU A 323 -20.02 -1.81 7.95
N TYR A 324 -19.33 -2.54 8.82
CA TYR A 324 -19.08 -2.19 10.23
C TYR A 324 -20.32 -1.79 11.06
N GLY A 325 -21.52 -2.15 10.62
CA GLY A 325 -22.73 -2.05 11.43
C GLY A 325 -22.66 -2.95 12.69
N PRO A 326 -23.63 -2.80 13.63
CA PRO A 326 -23.76 -3.73 14.76
C PRO A 326 -24.22 -5.14 14.32
N VAL A 327 -24.80 -5.25 13.11
CA VAL A 327 -25.16 -6.50 12.44
C VAL A 327 -24.82 -6.33 10.97
N MET A 328 -24.10 -7.29 10.41
CA MET A 328 -23.83 -7.43 8.98
C MET A 328 -23.73 -8.92 8.63
N ALA A 329 -24.25 -9.31 7.47
CA ALA A 329 -24.01 -10.61 6.86
C ALA A 329 -23.92 -10.45 5.35
N TYR A 330 -23.11 -11.25 4.66
CA TYR A 330 -23.15 -11.35 3.21
C TYR A 330 -22.91 -12.78 2.72
N ILE A 331 -23.36 -13.05 1.49
CA ILE A 331 -23.07 -14.28 0.74
C ILE A 331 -22.44 -13.93 -0.62
N GLY A 332 -21.73 -14.89 -1.23
CA GLY A 332 -20.96 -14.70 -2.47
C GLY A 332 -19.48 -15.01 -2.26
N ASN A 333 -18.60 -14.37 -3.02
CA ASN A 333 -17.17 -14.58 -2.92
C ASN A 333 -16.61 -14.03 -1.60
N ILE A 334 -15.80 -14.87 -0.94
CA ILE A 334 -14.97 -14.50 0.21
C ILE A 334 -13.56 -14.30 -0.34
N GLU A 335 -13.08 -13.06 -0.30
CA GLU A 335 -11.72 -12.70 -0.72
C GLU A 335 -10.96 -11.97 0.41
N ASP A 336 -9.65 -12.17 0.49
CA ASP A 336 -8.70 -11.59 1.46
C ASP A 336 -9.16 -11.65 2.94
N LEU A 337 -9.81 -12.75 3.31
CA LEU A 337 -10.35 -12.94 4.65
C LEU A 337 -9.26 -13.28 5.66
N SER A 338 -9.23 -12.54 6.77
CA SER A 338 -8.29 -12.79 7.86
C SER A 338 -8.96 -12.73 9.24
N ILE A 339 -8.52 -13.61 10.16
CA ILE A 339 -9.05 -13.73 11.52
C ILE A 339 -7.91 -13.68 12.54
N GLY A 340 -8.12 -12.98 13.65
CA GLY A 340 -7.05 -12.74 14.64
C GLY A 340 -6.05 -11.75 14.06
N TYR A 341 -4.75 -11.94 14.24
CA TYR A 341 -3.74 -11.35 13.34
C TYR A 341 -3.33 -12.36 12.24
N GLY A 342 -4.18 -13.34 11.95
CA GLY A 342 -3.98 -14.29 10.87
C GLY A 342 -3.05 -15.44 11.19
N PHE A 343 -2.77 -15.70 12.47
CA PHE A 343 -1.96 -16.87 12.84
C PHE A 343 -2.69 -18.19 12.57
N ILE A 344 -4.01 -18.14 12.40
CA ILE A 344 -4.88 -19.27 12.06
C ILE A 344 -5.39 -19.15 10.62
N VAL A 345 -6.11 -18.06 10.29
CA VAL A 345 -6.70 -17.82 8.96
C VAL A 345 -6.21 -16.48 8.41
N ARG A 346 -5.49 -16.48 7.29
CA ARG A 346 -4.95 -15.25 6.67
C ARG A 346 -5.21 -15.17 5.17
N ASN A 347 -5.70 -14.00 4.73
CA ASN A 347 -5.90 -13.62 3.33
C ASN A 347 -6.68 -14.70 2.54
N TYR A 348 -7.51 -15.48 3.23
CA TYR A 348 -8.18 -16.67 2.73
C TYR A 348 -9.17 -16.30 1.61
N MET A 349 -9.27 -17.18 0.60
CA MET A 349 -10.25 -17.07 -0.47
C MET A 349 -11.01 -18.38 -0.62
N ASN A 350 -12.32 -18.32 -0.88
CA ASN A 350 -13.14 -19.51 -1.16
C ASN A 350 -13.16 -19.84 -2.68
N ARG A 351 -12.01 -19.88 -3.33
CA ARG A 351 -11.90 -20.24 -4.75
C ARG A 351 -10.62 -21.00 -5.05
N LEU A 352 -10.69 -21.95 -5.96
CA LEU A 352 -9.55 -22.71 -6.46
C LEU A 352 -8.80 -21.92 -7.55
N SER A 353 -9.54 -21.32 -8.47
CA SER A 353 -8.99 -20.56 -9.60
C SER A 353 -9.83 -19.32 -9.92
N GLU A 354 -9.45 -18.55 -10.95
CA GLU A 354 -10.32 -17.48 -11.47
C GLU A 354 -11.62 -18.05 -12.08
N ASP A 355 -11.56 -19.29 -12.59
CA ASP A 355 -12.70 -19.96 -13.21
C ASP A 355 -13.58 -20.74 -12.21
N GLU A 356 -13.03 -21.13 -11.05
CA GLU A 356 -13.67 -21.99 -10.04
C GLU A 356 -13.84 -21.25 -8.70
N GLN A 357 -14.98 -20.57 -8.59
CA GLN A 357 -15.37 -19.72 -7.45
C GLN A 357 -16.49 -20.40 -6.64
N ARG A 358 -16.52 -20.25 -5.31
CA ARG A 358 -17.59 -20.79 -4.44
C ARG A 358 -18.48 -19.67 -3.87
N ILE A 359 -19.74 -19.98 -3.57
CA ILE A 359 -20.65 -19.02 -2.91
C ILE A 359 -20.59 -19.28 -1.39
N GLY A 360 -19.74 -18.54 -0.70
CA GLY A 360 -19.60 -18.62 0.76
C GLY A 360 -20.53 -17.69 1.52
N GLY A 361 -20.40 -17.68 2.85
CA GLY A 361 -21.15 -16.78 3.72
C GLY A 361 -20.28 -16.20 4.85
N ARG A 362 -20.40 -14.90 5.14
CA ARG A 362 -19.68 -14.21 6.23
C ARG A 362 -20.61 -13.32 7.03
N PHE A 363 -20.40 -13.24 8.34
CA PHE A 363 -21.25 -12.48 9.25
C PHE A 363 -20.47 -11.80 10.39
N ILE A 364 -21.01 -10.67 10.88
CA ILE A 364 -20.45 -9.85 11.96
C ILE A 364 -21.59 -9.38 12.88
N LEU A 365 -21.41 -9.57 14.18
CA LEU A 365 -22.32 -9.12 15.24
C LEU A 365 -21.50 -8.36 16.30
N GLN A 366 -21.80 -7.08 16.54
CA GLN A 366 -21.01 -6.25 17.46
C GLN A 366 -21.83 -5.14 18.14
N THR A 367 -21.29 -4.56 19.22
CA THR A 367 -21.91 -3.38 19.85
C THR A 367 -21.90 -2.18 18.90
N LYS A 368 -22.72 -1.16 19.15
CA LYS A 368 -22.74 0.11 18.37
C LYS A 368 -21.40 0.89 18.37
N ARG A 369 -20.40 0.46 19.16
CA ARG A 369 -19.03 1.02 19.19
C ARG A 369 -17.98 -0.04 18.82
N GLY A 370 -18.40 -1.21 18.34
CA GLY A 370 -17.55 -2.39 18.07
C GLY A 370 -16.70 -2.88 19.24
N THR A 371 -16.97 -2.43 20.46
CA THR A 371 -16.14 -2.70 21.65
C THR A 371 -16.21 -4.15 22.12
N ILE A 372 -17.26 -4.87 21.72
CA ILE A 372 -17.41 -6.31 21.88
C ILE A 372 -18.09 -6.81 20.60
N GLY A 373 -17.67 -7.97 20.09
CA GLY A 373 -18.33 -8.57 18.94
C GLY A 373 -17.81 -9.96 18.58
N PHE A 374 -18.39 -10.47 17.51
CA PHE A 374 -18.09 -11.74 16.86
C PHE A 374 -18.02 -11.51 15.35
N GLU A 375 -17.08 -12.14 14.67
CA GLU A 375 -16.96 -12.20 13.21
C GLU A 375 -16.70 -13.65 12.80
N GLY A 376 -17.37 -14.15 11.75
CA GLY A 376 -17.25 -15.56 11.35
C GLY A 376 -17.77 -15.84 9.93
N LEU A 377 -17.58 -17.07 9.47
CA LEU A 377 -17.88 -17.48 8.09
C LEU A 377 -18.13 -18.99 7.92
N VAL A 378 -18.50 -19.32 6.68
CA VAL A 378 -18.44 -20.63 6.03
C VAL A 378 -17.92 -20.44 4.61
N ASN A 379 -17.07 -21.33 4.10
CA ASN A 379 -16.45 -21.20 2.77
C ASN A 379 -17.41 -21.36 1.59
N ASP A 380 -18.32 -22.33 1.70
CA ASP A 380 -19.30 -22.68 0.68
C ASP A 380 -20.67 -22.88 1.33
N LEU A 381 -21.72 -22.59 0.59
CA LEU A 381 -23.12 -22.79 0.99
C LEU A 381 -23.75 -23.98 0.27
N GLU A 382 -23.10 -24.53 -0.76
CA GLU A 382 -23.51 -25.78 -1.42
C GLU A 382 -22.89 -27.00 -0.70
N ASP A 383 -21.60 -26.95 -0.36
CA ASP A 383 -20.90 -27.98 0.44
C ASP A 383 -20.07 -27.39 1.61
N PRO A 384 -20.69 -27.10 2.78
CA PRO A 384 -20.05 -26.46 3.93
C PRO A 384 -18.96 -27.29 4.64
N ASN A 385 -17.70 -27.20 4.20
CA ASN A 385 -16.59 -27.96 4.82
C ASN A 385 -15.56 -27.13 5.62
N PHE A 386 -15.42 -25.81 5.40
CA PHE A 386 -14.56 -24.93 6.23
C PHE A 386 -15.37 -23.84 6.96
N PHE A 387 -15.17 -23.75 8.28
CA PHE A 387 -15.77 -22.76 9.16
C PHE A 387 -14.71 -22.08 10.02
N ALA A 388 -14.84 -20.77 10.23
CA ALA A 388 -14.00 -20.07 11.19
C ALA A 388 -14.71 -18.87 11.84
N GLY A 389 -14.23 -18.44 12.99
CA GLY A 389 -14.79 -17.31 13.71
C GLY A 389 -13.93 -16.78 14.84
N ARG A 390 -14.22 -15.56 15.29
CA ARG A 390 -13.49 -14.87 16.34
C ARG A 390 -14.38 -13.96 17.17
N PHE A 391 -14.36 -14.17 18.48
CA PHE A 391 -14.89 -13.26 19.48
C PHE A 391 -13.84 -12.22 19.85
N TYR A 392 -14.24 -10.98 20.13
CA TYR A 392 -13.32 -9.90 20.48
C TYR A 392 -13.89 -8.89 21.46
N PHE A 393 -12.97 -8.29 22.21
CA PHE A 393 -13.20 -7.25 23.22
C PHE A 393 -12.18 -6.11 23.04
N GLY A 394 -12.60 -4.86 23.21
CA GLY A 394 -11.73 -3.68 23.18
C GLY A 394 -11.38 -3.13 21.78
N LYS A 395 -11.83 -3.77 20.70
CA LYS A 395 -11.45 -3.50 19.29
C LYS A 395 -11.49 -2.02 18.85
N PHE A 396 -12.27 -1.16 19.51
CA PHE A 396 -12.27 0.31 19.30
C PHE A 396 -12.31 1.17 20.59
N GLY A 397 -11.83 0.64 21.72
CA GLY A 397 -11.79 1.40 22.99
C GLY A 397 -10.59 2.36 23.07
N LYS A 398 -10.82 3.68 22.88
CA LYS A 398 -9.85 4.73 23.24
C LYS A 398 -9.93 5.03 24.75
N TYR A 399 -8.81 4.88 25.47
CA TYR A 399 -8.68 5.19 26.91
C TYR A 399 -8.06 6.58 27.12
N ARG A 400 -8.34 7.21 28.28
CA ARG A 400 -7.74 8.50 28.68
C ARG A 400 -6.34 8.38 29.33
N SER A 401 -5.77 7.18 29.42
CA SER A 401 -4.46 6.99 30.05
C SER A 401 -3.34 7.45 29.12
N SER A 402 -2.37 8.19 29.66
CA SER A 402 -1.16 8.61 28.96
C SER A 402 -0.19 7.46 28.68
N PHE A 403 -0.43 6.25 29.21
CA PHE A 403 0.41 5.07 29.01
C PHE A 403 -0.25 3.95 28.18
N LEU A 404 -1.57 3.79 28.26
CA LEU A 404 -2.32 2.78 27.49
C LEU A 404 -3.51 3.46 26.81
N GLN A 405 -3.47 3.57 25.49
CA GLN A 405 -4.46 4.31 24.71
C GLN A 405 -5.52 3.41 24.07
N ARG A 406 -5.19 2.15 23.74
CA ARG A 406 -6.11 1.09 23.28
C ARG A 406 -5.66 -0.26 23.81
N PHE A 407 -6.62 -1.12 24.12
CA PHE A 407 -6.44 -2.53 24.46
C PHE A 407 -7.41 -3.34 23.61
N GLU A 408 -6.96 -4.43 23.02
CA GLU A 408 -7.81 -5.41 22.35
C GLU A 408 -7.41 -6.83 22.76
N LEU A 409 -8.41 -7.69 22.91
CA LEU A 409 -8.28 -9.12 23.15
C LEU A 409 -9.27 -9.85 22.22
N GLY A 410 -8.86 -10.98 21.65
CA GLY A 410 -9.73 -11.85 20.88
C GLY A 410 -9.42 -13.33 21.08
N PHE A 411 -10.40 -14.15 20.72
CA PHE A 411 -10.35 -15.61 20.77
C PHE A 411 -10.88 -16.12 19.44
N SER A 412 -10.06 -16.91 18.75
CA SER A 412 -10.24 -17.30 17.34
C SER A 412 -10.28 -18.82 17.22
N PHE A 413 -11.10 -19.32 16.30
CA PHE A 413 -11.11 -20.73 15.90
C PHE A 413 -11.28 -20.86 14.39
N ALA A 414 -10.77 -21.96 13.84
CA ALA A 414 -11.02 -22.42 12.49
C ALA A 414 -11.11 -23.95 12.51
N THR A 415 -11.97 -24.51 11.68
CA THR A 415 -12.17 -25.96 11.57
C THR A 415 -12.50 -26.32 10.12
N ASP A 416 -11.85 -27.36 9.63
CA ASP A 416 -12.07 -27.99 8.34
C ASP A 416 -12.50 -29.44 8.60
N ILE A 417 -13.65 -29.82 8.06
CA ILE A 417 -14.28 -31.10 8.33
C ILE A 417 -13.65 -32.23 7.51
N ASP A 418 -13.16 -31.91 6.31
CA ASP A 418 -12.62 -32.85 5.32
C ASP A 418 -11.45 -32.17 4.57
N PRO A 419 -10.22 -32.18 5.13
CA PRO A 419 -9.09 -31.41 4.59
C PRO A 419 -8.50 -31.95 3.28
N ASP A 420 -8.85 -33.17 2.85
CA ASP A 420 -8.40 -33.76 1.59
C ASP A 420 -9.54 -34.18 0.64
N MET A 421 -10.75 -33.62 0.84
CA MET A 421 -11.94 -33.85 0.01
C MET A 421 -12.32 -35.35 -0.13
N ASN A 422 -11.84 -36.20 0.78
CA ASN A 422 -11.94 -37.65 0.69
C ASN A 422 -12.82 -38.18 1.83
N SER A 423 -14.13 -38.17 1.62
CA SER A 423 -15.16 -38.62 2.58
C SER A 423 -15.03 -40.04 3.17
N GLU A 424 -14.03 -40.85 2.77
CA GLU A 424 -13.66 -42.10 3.45
C GLU A 424 -12.67 -41.90 4.63
N THR A 425 -12.03 -40.74 4.76
CA THR A 425 -11.13 -40.37 5.87
C THR A 425 -11.90 -39.74 7.05
N THR A 426 -11.21 -39.58 8.19
CA THR A 426 -11.71 -38.80 9.33
C THR A 426 -10.55 -38.06 9.99
N ASP A 427 -10.01 -37.04 9.34
CA ASP A 427 -8.82 -36.28 9.77
C ASP A 427 -9.07 -34.77 9.95
N SER A 428 -10.32 -34.39 10.24
CA SER A 428 -10.80 -33.01 10.44
C SER A 428 -9.82 -32.11 11.22
N LEU A 429 -9.42 -31.01 10.60
CA LEU A 429 -8.38 -30.11 11.07
C LEU A 429 -8.97 -28.93 11.85
N THR A 430 -8.81 -28.93 13.17
CA THR A 430 -9.28 -27.84 14.05
C THR A 430 -8.13 -27.07 14.69
N VAL A 431 -8.23 -25.75 14.66
CA VAL A 431 -7.23 -24.81 15.20
C VAL A 431 -7.93 -23.79 16.09
N THR A 432 -7.37 -23.54 17.28
CA THR A 432 -7.89 -22.55 18.23
C THR A 432 -6.78 -21.63 18.70
N GLY A 433 -7.09 -20.40 19.10
CA GLY A 433 -6.08 -19.44 19.54
C GLY A 433 -6.66 -18.16 20.12
N GLY A 434 -5.76 -17.24 20.48
CA GLY A 434 -6.12 -15.95 21.05
C GLY A 434 -5.09 -14.86 20.74
N ASP A 435 -5.60 -13.65 20.55
CA ASP A 435 -4.85 -12.48 20.10
C ASP A 435 -4.98 -11.32 21.08
N ILE A 436 -3.89 -10.60 21.37
CA ILE A 436 -3.86 -9.46 22.31
C ILE A 436 -3.08 -8.30 21.70
N LEU A 437 -3.56 -7.07 21.88
CA LEU A 437 -2.91 -5.85 21.42
C LEU A 437 -3.04 -4.72 22.46
N MET A 438 -1.93 -4.05 22.73
CA MET A 438 -1.81 -2.89 23.61
C MET A 438 -1.16 -1.74 22.85
N TYR A 439 -1.92 -0.67 22.58
CA TYR A 439 -1.38 0.58 22.05
C TYR A 439 -0.91 1.44 23.23
N LEU A 440 0.40 1.64 23.32
CA LEU A 440 1.05 2.37 24.39
C LEU A 440 1.12 3.87 24.11
N GLY A 441 1.39 4.65 25.15
CA GLY A 441 1.43 6.11 25.11
C GLY A 441 2.41 6.68 24.08
N SER A 442 1.89 7.51 23.18
CA SER A 442 2.66 8.30 22.22
C SER A 442 3.58 9.33 22.91
N ARG A 443 4.85 9.42 22.51
CA ARG A 443 5.77 10.50 22.87
C ARG A 443 6.34 11.16 21.61
N ASN A 444 6.08 12.45 21.44
CA ASN A 444 6.47 13.22 20.26
C ASN A 444 5.97 12.54 18.97
N LYS A 445 6.84 12.26 17.98
CA LYS A 445 6.52 11.53 16.75
C LYS A 445 6.54 9.99 16.90
N PHE A 446 6.74 9.45 18.11
CA PHE A 446 6.84 8.01 18.34
C PHE A 446 5.61 7.49 19.06
N SER A 447 4.98 6.45 18.50
CA SER A 447 3.95 5.65 19.19
C SER A 447 4.35 4.19 19.16
N PHE A 448 3.98 3.44 20.19
CA PHE A 448 4.43 2.06 20.38
C PHE A 448 3.23 1.13 20.55
N ALA A 449 3.29 -0.06 19.95
CA ALA A 449 2.31 -1.10 20.21
C ALA A 449 2.98 -2.43 20.53
N LEU A 450 2.48 -3.10 21.57
CA LEU A 450 2.83 -4.48 21.91
C LEU A 450 1.66 -5.38 21.55
N PHE A 451 1.94 -6.57 21.02
CA PHE A 451 0.93 -7.59 20.79
C PHE A 451 1.49 -8.99 21.04
N GLY A 452 0.59 -9.95 21.09
CA GLY A 452 0.88 -11.36 20.88
C GLY A 452 -0.29 -12.06 20.21
N GLU A 453 -0.02 -13.15 19.51
CA GLU A 453 -1.05 -14.12 19.11
C GLU A 453 -0.46 -15.52 19.24
N GLY A 454 -1.25 -16.43 19.80
CA GLY A 454 -0.89 -17.84 19.94
C GLY A 454 -2.03 -18.71 19.46
N ALA A 455 -1.69 -19.85 18.85
CA ALA A 455 -2.65 -20.84 18.39
C ALA A 455 -2.13 -22.25 18.63
N GLN A 456 -3.06 -23.17 18.83
CA GLN A 456 -2.88 -24.61 18.93
C GLN A 456 -3.69 -25.24 17.82
N ILE A 457 -3.01 -25.94 16.92
CA ILE A 457 -3.62 -26.95 16.06
C ILE A 457 -3.89 -28.16 16.94
N GLN A 458 -5.13 -28.64 16.97
CA GLN A 458 -5.49 -29.80 17.79
C GLN A 458 -4.63 -30.99 17.39
N ASP A 459 -4.11 -31.74 18.36
CA ASP A 459 -3.31 -32.97 18.20
C ASP A 459 -1.96 -32.86 17.44
N TYR A 460 -1.65 -31.75 16.74
CA TYR A 460 -0.39 -31.57 16.01
C TYR A 460 0.64 -30.68 16.73
N GLY A 461 0.27 -29.47 17.16
CA GLY A 461 1.24 -28.53 17.74
C GLY A 461 0.71 -27.11 17.97
N SER A 462 1.52 -26.25 18.60
CA SER A 462 1.20 -24.83 18.84
C SER A 462 2.31 -23.90 18.42
N GLY A 463 1.95 -22.65 18.16
CA GLY A 463 2.88 -21.55 17.95
C GLY A 463 2.49 -20.30 18.74
N PHE A 464 3.41 -19.34 18.75
CA PHE A 464 3.22 -18.01 19.30
C PHE A 464 4.04 -16.98 18.52
N ILE A 465 3.49 -15.80 18.33
CA ILE A 465 4.18 -14.62 17.81
C ILE A 465 4.01 -13.44 18.76
N SER A 466 5.05 -12.62 18.88
CA SER A 466 4.98 -11.34 19.60
C SER A 466 6.05 -10.36 19.13
N GLY A 467 5.88 -9.09 19.47
CA GLY A 467 6.94 -8.09 19.31
C GLY A 467 6.49 -6.67 19.62
N LEU A 468 7.29 -5.72 19.11
CA LEU A 468 7.11 -4.29 19.30
C LEU A 468 7.00 -3.60 17.94
N LEU A 469 5.88 -2.91 17.70
CA LEU A 469 5.76 -1.94 16.62
C LEU A 469 6.23 -0.56 17.11
N MET A 470 7.13 0.06 16.35
CA MET A 470 7.43 1.48 16.44
C MET A 470 6.77 2.22 15.27
N ILE A 471 5.87 3.13 15.58
CA ILE A 471 5.23 4.05 14.63
C ILE A 471 5.99 5.38 14.70
N ILE A 472 6.60 5.80 13.59
CA ILE A 472 7.31 7.06 13.43
C ILE A 472 6.47 7.96 12.51
N GLY A 473 5.85 8.99 13.12
CA GLY A 473 4.88 9.87 12.47
C GLY A 473 3.65 10.10 13.35
N SER A 474 2.72 10.94 12.88
CA SER A 474 1.41 11.05 13.53
C SER A 474 0.55 9.83 13.16
N PRO A 475 -0.19 9.23 14.12
CA PRO A 475 -1.21 8.23 13.79
C PRO A 475 -2.39 8.79 13.00
N ASP A 476 -2.66 10.10 13.16
CA ASP A 476 -3.88 10.79 12.73
C ASP A 476 -3.62 11.82 11.59
N ARG A 477 -2.66 11.56 10.68
CA ARG A 477 -2.39 12.36 9.46
C ARG A 477 -1.83 11.49 8.33
N ASN A 478 -2.09 11.83 7.07
CA ASN A 478 -1.56 11.08 5.91
C ASN A 478 -0.28 11.73 5.31
N GLU A 479 0.50 12.38 6.18
CA GLU A 479 1.94 12.62 5.98
C GLU A 479 2.68 11.26 5.83
N SER A 480 3.97 11.28 5.46
CA SER A 480 4.80 10.08 5.32
C SER A 480 5.05 9.36 6.67
N LYS A 481 4.07 8.57 7.08
CA LYS A 481 4.09 7.64 8.20
C LYS A 481 5.07 6.51 7.89
N PHE A 482 6.07 6.31 8.75
CA PHE A 482 7.01 5.19 8.67
C PHE A 482 6.79 4.27 9.88
N GLN A 483 6.59 2.98 9.62
CA GLN A 483 6.29 2.00 10.65
C GLN A 483 7.31 0.87 10.54
N VAL A 484 8.08 0.65 11.61
CA VAL A 484 9.03 -0.44 11.71
C VAL A 484 8.60 -1.36 12.83
N PHE A 485 8.41 -2.62 12.47
CA PHE A 485 8.13 -3.69 13.40
C PHE A 485 9.35 -4.62 13.53
N GLY A 486 9.61 -5.09 14.75
CA GLY A 486 10.53 -6.21 15.02
C GLY A 486 9.91 -7.20 16.00
N GLY A 487 9.99 -8.50 15.66
CA GLY A 487 9.32 -9.55 16.44
C GLY A 487 10.00 -10.91 16.39
N MET A 488 9.52 -11.77 17.28
CA MET A 488 9.93 -13.17 17.40
C MET A 488 8.73 -14.08 17.12
N ILE A 489 8.98 -15.09 16.27
CA ILE A 489 8.08 -16.20 16.01
C ILE A 489 8.66 -17.42 16.71
N ASN A 490 7.86 -18.13 17.49
CA ASN A 490 8.23 -19.42 18.05
C ASN A 490 7.13 -20.43 17.68
N LYS A 491 7.48 -21.48 16.96
CA LYS A 491 6.55 -22.56 16.59
C LYS A 491 7.06 -23.89 17.12
N GLY A 492 6.18 -24.65 17.76
CA GLY A 492 6.43 -26.01 18.19
C GLY A 492 6.64 -26.96 17.02
N GLU A 493 6.83 -28.23 17.36
CA GLU A 493 6.82 -29.32 16.38
C GLU A 493 5.45 -29.37 15.70
N ASN A 494 5.44 -29.62 14.39
CA ASN A 494 4.23 -29.72 13.56
C ASN A 494 3.23 -28.54 13.73
N PHE A 495 3.73 -27.31 13.87
CA PHE A 495 2.92 -26.09 13.71
C PHE A 495 3.49 -25.21 12.59
N GLU A 496 2.65 -24.78 11.64
CA GLU A 496 2.99 -23.75 10.64
C GLU A 496 2.05 -22.54 10.83
N PRO A 497 2.55 -21.29 10.80
CA PRO A 497 1.70 -20.10 10.88
C PRO A 497 0.73 -20.00 9.70
N ALA A 498 -0.47 -19.47 9.93
CA ALA A 498 -1.51 -19.27 8.91
C ALA A 498 -1.95 -20.57 8.21
N VAL A 499 -2.40 -21.55 9.00
CA VAL A 499 -2.87 -22.88 8.55
C VAL A 499 -3.90 -22.81 7.41
N PHE A 500 -4.75 -21.78 7.40
CA PHE A 500 -5.72 -21.53 6.33
C PHE A 500 -5.37 -20.22 5.62
N ASP A 501 -4.59 -20.30 4.55
CA ASP A 501 -4.10 -19.12 3.81
C ASP A 501 -4.84 -18.87 2.47
N THR A 502 -4.33 -17.93 1.67
CA THR A 502 -4.83 -17.61 0.32
C THR A 502 -4.77 -18.79 -0.68
N PHE A 503 -3.99 -19.82 -0.38
CA PHE A 503 -3.68 -20.95 -1.26
C PHE A 503 -4.16 -22.29 -0.71
N TYR A 504 -4.75 -22.31 0.49
CA TYR A 504 -5.30 -23.50 1.12
C TYR A 504 -6.29 -24.25 0.19
N GLU A 505 -7.21 -23.57 -0.51
CA GLU A 505 -8.14 -24.24 -1.45
C GLU A 505 -7.39 -24.95 -2.60
N SER A 506 -6.32 -24.32 -3.12
CA SER A 506 -5.45 -24.90 -4.14
C SER A 506 -4.60 -26.07 -3.63
N GLN A 507 -4.14 -26.01 -2.38
CA GLN A 507 -3.39 -27.09 -1.75
C GLN A 507 -4.30 -28.29 -1.42
N LYS A 508 -5.50 -28.04 -0.91
CA LYS A 508 -6.53 -29.03 -0.57
C LYS A 508 -6.92 -29.89 -1.77
N TYR A 509 -7.38 -29.28 -2.87
CA TYR A 509 -7.74 -30.02 -4.08
C TYR A 509 -6.56 -30.78 -4.70
N TRP A 510 -5.35 -30.19 -4.72
CA TRP A 510 -4.18 -30.86 -5.27
C TRP A 510 -3.77 -32.11 -4.47
N LEU A 511 -3.86 -32.05 -3.14
CA LEU A 511 -3.51 -33.17 -2.29
C LEU A 511 -4.57 -34.29 -2.35
N ALA A 512 -5.86 -33.92 -2.45
CA ALA A 512 -6.98 -34.86 -2.59
C ALA A 512 -6.76 -35.90 -3.71
N GLU A 513 -6.41 -35.44 -4.92
CA GLU A 513 -6.25 -36.30 -6.09
C GLU A 513 -5.00 -37.20 -6.05
N ASN A 514 -4.05 -36.94 -5.14
CA ASN A 514 -2.71 -37.51 -5.17
C ASN A 514 -2.32 -38.27 -3.89
N SER A 515 -3.20 -38.36 -2.88
CA SER A 515 -2.88 -38.93 -1.56
C SER A 515 -3.41 -40.35 -1.34
N THR A 516 -2.58 -41.19 -0.72
CA THR A 516 -3.00 -42.42 -0.02
C THR A 516 -2.37 -42.46 1.38
N SER A 517 -2.27 -41.31 2.02
CA SER A 517 -1.57 -41.06 3.29
C SER A 517 -2.34 -40.02 4.13
N ASN A 518 -2.06 -39.88 5.42
CA ASN A 518 -2.74 -38.87 6.26
C ASN A 518 -2.41 -37.44 5.78
N THR A 519 -3.26 -36.89 4.91
CA THR A 519 -3.02 -35.66 4.16
C THR A 519 -2.95 -34.43 5.05
N THR A 520 -3.71 -34.40 6.15
CA THR A 520 -3.61 -33.38 7.19
C THR A 520 -2.18 -33.23 7.77
N ALA A 521 -1.38 -34.31 7.82
CA ALA A 521 0.03 -34.22 8.25
C ALA A 521 0.98 -33.60 7.19
N LEU A 522 0.53 -33.43 5.94
CA LEU A 522 1.25 -32.72 4.87
C LEU A 522 0.83 -31.25 4.78
N LEU A 523 -0.46 -30.95 4.95
CA LEU A 523 -0.98 -29.58 5.14
C LEU A 523 -0.28 -28.90 6.31
N ILE A 524 -0.13 -29.60 7.44
CA ILE A 524 0.51 -29.09 8.65
C ILE A 524 2.02 -29.37 8.59
N ASN A 525 2.75 -28.53 7.83
CA ASN A 525 4.18 -28.64 7.51
C ASN A 525 5.07 -29.20 8.66
N ALA A 526 5.28 -30.52 8.66
CA ALA A 526 5.81 -31.28 9.78
C ALA A 526 7.29 -31.01 10.05
N SER A 527 7.58 -30.02 10.91
CA SER A 527 8.91 -29.81 11.47
C SER A 527 9.11 -30.70 12.70
N PRO A 528 10.03 -31.67 12.69
CA PRO A 528 10.32 -32.55 13.84
C PRO A 528 11.19 -31.86 14.90
N LYS A 529 11.14 -30.54 14.98
CA LYS A 529 11.81 -29.65 15.95
C LYS A 529 11.03 -28.34 16.08
N GLN A 530 11.01 -27.80 17.29
CA GLN A 530 10.64 -26.40 17.56
C GLN A 530 11.55 -25.45 16.75
N GLN A 531 11.00 -24.36 16.22
CA GLN A 531 11.75 -23.36 15.44
C GLN A 531 11.49 -21.95 15.98
N THR A 532 12.56 -21.15 16.08
CA THR A 532 12.46 -19.72 16.37
C THR A 532 12.82 -18.93 15.11
N GLY A 533 12.04 -17.90 14.80
CA GLY A 533 12.21 -17.04 13.63
C GLY A 533 12.21 -15.56 13.99
N GLN A 534 12.82 -14.77 13.12
CA GLN A 534 12.77 -13.31 13.18
C GLN A 534 11.82 -12.79 12.10
N PHE A 535 11.24 -11.62 12.38
CA PHE A 535 10.34 -10.96 11.45
C PHE A 535 10.51 -9.44 11.49
N TYR A 536 10.38 -8.82 10.32
CA TYR A 536 10.44 -7.38 10.08
C TYR A 536 9.30 -6.96 9.14
N LEU A 537 8.48 -5.99 9.54
CA LEU A 537 7.56 -5.27 8.64
C LEU A 537 8.00 -3.81 8.61
N ALA A 538 8.22 -3.30 7.41
CA ALA A 538 8.40 -1.89 7.11
C ALA A 538 7.19 -1.42 6.29
N SER A 539 6.51 -0.38 6.74
CA SER A 539 5.43 0.24 5.97
C SER A 539 5.65 1.74 5.88
N PHE A 540 5.46 2.29 4.68
CA PHE A 540 5.66 3.69 4.38
C PHE A 540 4.60 4.24 3.42
N ASN A 541 4.06 5.40 3.76
CA ASN A 541 3.19 6.16 2.87
C ASN A 541 4.04 7.13 2.03
N ILE A 542 4.04 6.95 0.71
CA ILE A 542 4.66 7.88 -0.24
C ILE A 542 3.67 9.04 -0.47
N LYS A 543 3.69 10.00 0.46
CA LYS A 543 2.67 11.06 0.58
C LYS A 543 1.25 10.43 0.70
N ARG A 544 0.23 11.22 0.39
CA ARG A 544 -1.18 10.79 0.22
C ARG A 544 -1.49 10.05 -1.10
N PHE A 545 -0.50 9.50 -1.79
CA PHE A 545 -0.68 8.87 -3.11
C PHE A 545 -0.50 7.36 -3.09
N PHE A 546 0.52 6.85 -2.39
CA PHE A 546 0.75 5.41 -2.30
C PHE A 546 0.98 4.96 -0.86
N GLN A 547 0.43 3.80 -0.53
CA GLN A 547 0.79 3.04 0.65
C GLN A 547 1.62 1.83 0.18
N THR A 548 2.82 1.66 0.75
CA THR A 548 3.70 0.54 0.46
C THR A 548 4.00 -0.22 1.75
N ASN A 549 3.75 -1.52 1.73
CA ASN A 549 4.00 -2.45 2.82
C ASN A 549 5.04 -3.47 2.35
N VAL A 550 6.11 -3.65 3.14
CA VAL A 550 7.24 -4.53 2.86
C VAL A 550 7.48 -5.41 4.08
N GLU A 551 7.17 -6.69 3.92
CA GLU A 551 7.11 -7.69 4.98
C GLU A 551 8.16 -8.78 4.71
N PHE A 552 9.00 -9.09 5.71
CA PHE A 552 10.08 -10.07 5.60
C PHE A 552 10.18 -10.95 6.86
N GLN A 553 10.25 -12.26 6.63
CA GLN A 553 10.35 -13.28 7.66
C GLN A 553 11.53 -14.22 7.38
N SER A 554 12.24 -14.69 8.40
CA SER A 554 13.24 -15.76 8.28
C SER A 554 13.30 -16.67 9.51
N PHE A 555 13.76 -17.90 9.31
CA PHE A 555 13.99 -18.90 10.36
C PHE A 555 15.45 -19.38 10.26
N PRO A 556 16.36 -18.96 11.15
CA PRO A 556 17.78 -19.32 11.07
C PRO A 556 18.06 -20.83 11.00
N ASP A 557 17.18 -21.65 11.59
CA ASP A 557 17.31 -23.11 11.65
C ASP A 557 16.64 -23.88 10.48
N LYS A 558 15.91 -23.20 9.59
CA LYS A 558 15.21 -23.82 8.43
C LYS A 558 15.60 -23.10 7.14
N LYS A 559 16.46 -23.72 6.31
CA LYS A 559 16.77 -23.21 4.96
C LYS A 559 15.55 -23.19 4.06
N SER A 560 15.52 -22.23 3.12
CA SER A 560 14.31 -21.77 2.44
C SER A 560 13.15 -21.48 3.43
N GLY A 561 13.51 -20.94 4.58
CA GLY A 561 12.60 -20.72 5.71
C GLY A 561 11.74 -19.49 5.53
N GLY A 562 12.25 -18.45 4.88
CA GLY A 562 11.68 -17.13 4.82
C GLY A 562 10.78 -16.81 3.63
N THR A 563 10.33 -15.56 3.60
CA THR A 563 9.42 -14.99 2.60
C THR A 563 9.53 -13.46 2.63
N PHE A 564 9.28 -12.86 1.47
CA PHE A 564 9.17 -11.42 1.26
C PHE A 564 7.81 -11.12 0.65
N SER A 565 7.06 -10.19 1.23
CA SER A 565 5.79 -9.66 0.72
C SER A 565 5.93 -8.17 0.45
N PHE A 566 5.58 -7.74 -0.76
CA PHE A 566 5.49 -6.36 -1.18
C PHE A 566 4.05 -6.10 -1.65
N LYS A 567 3.34 -5.24 -0.94
CA LYS A 567 2.04 -4.71 -1.37
C LYS A 567 2.17 -3.20 -1.58
N MET A 568 1.80 -2.71 -2.76
CA MET A 568 1.73 -1.29 -3.07
C MET A 568 0.35 -0.96 -3.64
N MET A 569 -0.27 0.09 -3.13
CA MET A 569 -1.59 0.53 -3.59
C MET A 569 -1.68 2.05 -3.65
N THR A 570 -2.53 2.57 -4.53
CA THR A 570 -2.95 3.96 -4.51
C THR A 570 -3.95 4.22 -3.40
N LEU A 571 -3.76 5.34 -2.70
CA LEU A 571 -4.76 5.95 -1.85
C LEU A 571 -5.75 6.74 -2.71
N ASP A 572 -6.99 6.95 -2.24
CA ASP A 572 -8.14 7.55 -2.95
C ASP A 572 -7.87 8.86 -3.71
N ASN A 573 -6.80 9.55 -3.34
CA ASN A 573 -6.38 10.84 -3.87
C ASN A 573 -5.45 10.77 -5.09
N ALA A 574 -5.18 9.58 -5.61
CA ALA A 574 -4.37 9.36 -6.82
C ALA A 574 -5.16 9.65 -8.10
N PRO A 575 -4.53 10.21 -9.16
CA PRO A 575 -5.18 10.48 -10.44
C PRO A 575 -5.38 9.23 -11.32
N PHE A 576 -4.94 8.08 -10.84
CA PHE A 576 -5.12 6.74 -11.40
C PHE A 576 -5.24 5.77 -10.23
N GLU A 577 -5.86 4.62 -10.46
CA GLU A 577 -5.85 3.51 -9.50
C GLU A 577 -4.68 2.58 -9.84
N LEU A 578 -3.84 2.23 -8.88
CA LEU A 578 -2.80 1.22 -9.00
C LEU A 578 -2.85 0.30 -7.80
N TYR A 579 -2.81 -1.00 -8.04
CA TYR A 579 -2.69 -2.04 -7.03
C TYR A 579 -1.68 -3.07 -7.50
N ALA A 580 -0.67 -3.37 -6.68
CA ALA A 580 0.38 -4.32 -7.00
C ALA A 580 0.69 -5.19 -5.77
N ILE A 581 0.64 -6.51 -5.95
CA ILE A 581 1.17 -7.48 -4.99
C ILE A 581 2.27 -8.30 -5.66
N TYR A 582 3.40 -8.39 -4.97
CA TYR A 582 4.44 -9.38 -5.20
C TYR A 582 4.75 -10.08 -3.88
N ILE A 583 4.65 -11.41 -3.84
CA ILE A 583 5.03 -12.20 -2.67
C ILE A 583 5.99 -13.28 -3.16
N GLN A 584 7.21 -13.32 -2.63
CA GLN A 584 8.24 -14.31 -2.96
C GLN A 584 8.61 -15.14 -1.74
N ASN A 585 8.58 -16.46 -1.90
CA ASN A 585 8.84 -17.41 -0.82
C ASN A 585 10.21 -18.09 -0.96
N LYS A 586 10.55 -18.96 0.01
CA LYS A 586 11.77 -19.81 0.06
C LYS A 586 13.13 -19.09 0.09
N ILE A 587 13.14 -17.80 0.45
CA ILE A 587 14.36 -17.03 0.72
C ILE A 587 14.87 -17.27 2.14
N ASP A 588 16.17 -17.25 2.37
CA ASP A 588 16.77 -17.21 3.71
C ASP A 588 17.20 -15.79 4.12
N SER A 589 17.42 -14.90 3.14
CA SER A 589 17.75 -13.48 3.36
C SER A 589 17.08 -12.53 2.37
N LEU A 590 17.02 -11.23 2.71
CA LEU A 590 16.57 -10.17 1.79
C LEU A 590 17.43 -10.05 0.52
N GLY A 591 18.65 -10.61 0.50
CA GLY A 591 19.52 -10.62 -0.67
C GLY A 591 19.10 -11.64 -1.74
N GLU A 592 18.16 -12.53 -1.44
CA GLU A 592 17.63 -13.56 -2.35
C GLU A 592 16.27 -13.15 -2.96
N VAL A 593 15.76 -11.97 -2.61
CA VAL A 593 14.59 -11.39 -3.27
C VAL A 593 14.97 -11.07 -4.72
N SER A 594 14.33 -11.72 -5.68
CA SER A 594 14.68 -11.64 -7.10
C SER A 594 13.43 -11.61 -7.97
N TRP A 595 13.33 -10.60 -8.83
CA TRP A 595 12.21 -10.41 -9.77
C TRP A 595 12.21 -11.40 -10.95
N ASN A 596 13.07 -12.44 -10.91
CA ASN A 596 12.99 -13.59 -11.80
C ASN A 596 11.75 -14.40 -11.40
N GLU A 597 10.61 -13.96 -11.94
CA GLU A 597 9.28 -14.31 -11.45
C GLU A 597 9.06 -15.82 -11.42
N ASN A 598 9.29 -16.42 -10.28
CA ASN A 598 9.40 -17.85 -10.21
C ASN A 598 8.01 -18.50 -10.08
N PHE A 599 7.69 -19.15 -8.97
CA PHE A 599 6.42 -19.88 -8.74
C PHE A 599 6.16 -19.99 -7.23
N ASP A 600 7.23 -19.94 -6.44
CA ASP A 600 7.25 -19.20 -5.16
C ASP A 600 6.87 -17.71 -5.27
N THR A 601 6.46 -17.19 -6.44
CA THR A 601 5.98 -15.81 -6.63
C THR A 601 4.49 -15.70 -6.94
N TYR A 602 3.73 -14.98 -6.10
CA TYR A 602 2.52 -14.31 -6.58
C TYR A 602 2.91 -13.07 -7.39
N THR A 603 2.14 -12.74 -8.41
CA THR A 603 2.20 -11.41 -9.03
C THR A 603 0.82 -11.02 -9.56
N GLN A 604 0.29 -9.92 -9.06
CA GLN A 604 -0.90 -9.26 -9.59
C GLN A 604 -0.64 -7.76 -9.64
N ALA A 605 -0.95 -7.14 -10.77
CA ALA A 605 -0.84 -5.70 -10.99
C ALA A 605 -2.07 -5.21 -11.74
N TYR A 606 -2.77 -4.24 -11.17
CA TYR A 606 -3.93 -3.56 -11.75
C TYR A 606 -3.60 -2.08 -11.86
N LEU A 607 -3.82 -1.49 -13.03
CA LEU A 607 -3.67 -0.06 -13.29
C LEU A 607 -4.90 0.43 -14.05
N ALA A 608 -5.66 1.38 -13.50
CA ALA A 608 -6.76 2.06 -14.18
C ALA A 608 -6.54 3.57 -14.28
N ILE A 609 -6.54 4.07 -15.51
CA ILE A 609 -6.33 5.48 -15.86
C ILE A 609 -7.67 6.04 -16.36
N PRO A 610 -8.30 6.98 -15.63
CA PRO A 610 -9.47 7.69 -16.12
C PRO A 610 -9.16 8.48 -17.41
N PHE A 611 -10.01 8.34 -18.42
CA PHE A 611 -9.99 9.17 -19.62
C PHE A 611 -11.41 9.58 -19.98
N LEU A 612 -11.64 10.86 -20.31
CA LEU A 612 -12.98 11.46 -20.30
C LEU A 612 -13.66 11.36 -18.91
N ARG A 613 -14.88 11.91 -18.77
CA ARG A 613 -15.56 12.04 -17.48
C ARG A 613 -16.03 10.71 -16.88
N PHE A 614 -16.28 9.71 -17.72
CA PHE A 614 -16.93 8.45 -17.35
C PHE A 614 -16.30 7.22 -18.01
N PHE A 615 -15.05 7.30 -18.48
CA PHE A 615 -14.34 6.12 -18.97
C PHE A 615 -13.02 5.93 -18.22
N LYS A 616 -12.60 4.68 -18.10
CA LYS A 616 -11.29 4.27 -17.58
C LYS A 616 -10.69 3.29 -18.57
N PHE A 617 -9.42 3.48 -18.90
CA PHE A 617 -8.62 2.43 -19.48
C PHE A 617 -8.01 1.68 -18.31
N PHE A 618 -8.34 0.40 -18.16
CA PHE A 618 -7.66 -0.43 -17.17
C PHE A 618 -6.88 -1.55 -17.85
N ILE A 619 -5.75 -1.90 -17.24
CA ILE A 619 -5.02 -3.12 -17.55
C ILE A 619 -4.81 -3.87 -16.24
N GLU A 620 -5.27 -5.12 -16.21
CA GLU A 620 -4.91 -6.07 -15.17
C GLU A 620 -3.92 -7.09 -15.74
N TYR A 621 -2.87 -7.38 -14.98
CA TYR A 621 -1.99 -8.52 -15.16
C TYR A 621 -2.09 -9.39 -13.91
N LYS A 622 -2.49 -10.64 -14.08
CA LYS A 622 -2.61 -11.62 -13.01
C LYS A 622 -1.91 -12.90 -13.42
N LYS A 623 -1.06 -13.41 -12.54
CA LYS A 623 -0.30 -14.65 -12.74
C LYS A 623 -0.70 -15.66 -11.66
N THR A 624 -1.30 -16.76 -12.09
CA THR A 624 -1.75 -17.88 -11.25
C THR A 624 -1.09 -19.18 -11.70
N TYR A 625 -1.38 -20.24 -10.97
CA TYR A 625 -1.05 -21.60 -11.35
C TYR A 625 -2.33 -22.41 -11.22
N ASN A 626 -2.74 -23.03 -12.31
CA ASN A 626 -3.96 -23.81 -12.38
C ASN A 626 -3.58 -25.27 -12.54
N TRP A 627 -4.38 -26.17 -11.99
CA TRP A 627 -4.18 -27.61 -12.12
C TRP A 627 -4.51 -28.06 -13.55
N ASP A 628 -3.67 -28.92 -14.13
CA ASP A 628 -3.93 -29.55 -15.42
C ASP A 628 -4.13 -31.05 -15.22
N GLU A 629 -5.39 -31.47 -15.28
CA GLU A 629 -5.87 -32.86 -15.20
C GLU A 629 -5.15 -33.83 -16.16
N THR A 630 -4.71 -33.35 -17.33
CA THR A 630 -4.03 -34.18 -18.33
C THR A 630 -2.55 -34.37 -17.99
N LEU A 631 -1.91 -33.36 -17.41
CA LEU A 631 -0.50 -33.38 -17.04
C LEU A 631 -0.24 -33.85 -15.60
N LYS A 632 -1.24 -33.76 -14.73
CA LYS A 632 -1.11 -33.91 -13.26
C LYS A 632 0.00 -33.02 -12.66
N ASP A 633 0.11 -31.79 -13.16
CA ASP A 633 1.02 -30.75 -12.67
C ASP A 633 0.35 -29.35 -12.73
N TYR A 634 0.90 -28.40 -11.98
CA TYR A 634 0.49 -27.01 -11.96
C TYR A 634 1.13 -26.19 -13.10
N VAL A 635 0.29 -25.87 -14.10
CA VAL A 635 0.65 -25.05 -15.26
C VAL A 635 0.60 -23.57 -14.90
N LYS A 636 1.58 -22.79 -15.38
CA LYS A 636 1.59 -21.32 -15.21
C LYS A 636 0.48 -20.72 -16.08
N GLU A 637 -0.48 -20.04 -15.48
CA GLU A 637 -1.42 -19.20 -16.21
C GLU A 637 -1.06 -17.72 -16.08
N GLU A 638 -1.07 -17.00 -17.19
CA GLU A 638 -0.98 -15.54 -17.24
C GLU A 638 -2.26 -15.01 -17.86
N ARG A 639 -2.96 -14.13 -17.14
CA ARG A 639 -4.07 -13.34 -17.68
C ARG A 639 -3.61 -11.90 -17.81
N THR A 640 -3.74 -11.33 -19.01
CA THR A 640 -3.54 -9.90 -19.26
C THR A 640 -4.82 -9.32 -19.88
N GLU A 641 -5.37 -8.29 -19.23
CA GLU A 641 -6.72 -7.80 -19.50
C GLU A 641 -6.74 -6.27 -19.73
N PRO A 642 -6.27 -5.78 -20.89
CA PRO A 642 -6.48 -4.40 -21.32
C PRO A 642 -7.94 -4.16 -21.74
N ASN A 643 -8.55 -3.14 -21.16
CA ASN A 643 -9.99 -2.89 -21.21
C ASN A 643 -10.32 -1.39 -21.23
N VAL A 644 -11.39 -1.03 -21.95
CA VAL A 644 -12.08 0.25 -21.81
C VAL A 644 -13.38 0.03 -21.06
N VAL A 645 -13.52 0.70 -19.92
CA VAL A 645 -14.70 0.60 -19.04
C VAL A 645 -15.42 1.94 -18.98
N PHE A 646 -16.70 1.95 -19.31
CA PHE A 646 -17.62 3.01 -18.89
C PHE A 646 -17.89 2.87 -17.39
N SER A 647 -17.71 3.98 -16.66
CA SER A 647 -17.62 4.05 -15.21
C SER A 647 -18.39 5.30 -14.73
N TYR A 648 -19.61 5.12 -14.21
CA TYR A 648 -20.48 6.22 -13.76
C TYR A 648 -21.07 5.96 -12.36
N ARG A 649 -20.73 6.81 -11.39
CA ARG A 649 -21.35 6.81 -10.06
C ARG A 649 -22.63 7.65 -10.09
N PHE A 650 -23.80 7.01 -9.94
CA PHE A 650 -25.10 7.70 -9.80
C PHE A 650 -25.36 8.16 -8.36
#